data_AF-R9K6E6-F1
#
_entry.id   AF-R9K6E6-F1
#
_cell.length_a   1.000
_cell.length_b   1.000
_cell.length_c   1.000
_cell.angle_alpha   90.00
_cell.angle_beta   90.00
_cell.angle_gamma   90.00
#
_symmetry.space_group_name_H-M   'P 1'
#
loop_
_entity.id
_entity.type
_entity.pdbx_description
1 polymer ?
#
loop_
_entity_poly.entity_id
_entity_poly.type
_entity_poly.pdbx_seq_one_letter_code
_entity_poly.pdbx_strand_id
1 'polypeptide(L)'
;MRKFLCILLALLFSTMGSMEVYAMQGTGNGGTSGTAIEKSAGNRAGAKGEDNPGNSVAQGYPVRVLIVGNSFSKWTSQNITYTVEQPLEELAAGEGRNIDVKTLAHGSAWLRYYAGLDTGYLSYHRELVSLLVGEDWDYIIFQEQTTSPIEYLEERTYPAVERLLDMVKIYQPQATPLLYMNQGFSDGVPIKVNGTPQLLTAGEMELRLAAGYHLLKQMLQVEVVPVGMHANRAHILYPWMRLVGIDSKHPAYAGYFLAAASFYYRIYGELPDPRKATLKNCSLSEQELLNLVSLVPGSIRMDKEKLTLKTNESATVTAIAPGSSGVTYKSLNTNIASVNPATGAVKGNQQGDTVVAAVTPDGLQAFCSVSVRTPLSFSRQWYLAGQGYKIQIRPSADSGNLRWSSSNTGVAAVDPDTGLVDVKASGKTVITVVNQDNTADKASYTLYVTCSMPEQLKTSSANGSLAETEFGNIKIAWNAVPGASSYGIYRSTTKNGPYSLIGTSKKRNYVDKTAKVNTYYFYKIAANNAHEYCTSSLSMNTRGITLKAPALTVKRLKNGQAKLSWKKNPKATGYVIYASSKKNSGFKEIVRTTSKNKITYTDKSLKKKKIRYYRIRAYKVLDGKIFYGVRTKSVKAELLK
;
A
#
# COMPACT_ATOMS: atom_id res chain seq x y z
N MET A 1 -1.20 -11.55 -0.51
CA MET A 1 -0.43 -12.63 0.18
C MET A 1 -0.57 -12.55 1.71
N ARG A 2 -1.81 -12.58 2.23
CA ARG A 2 -2.10 -12.61 3.68
C ARG A 2 -3.24 -13.58 4.02
N LYS A 3 -3.33 -14.69 3.28
CA LYS A 3 -4.18 -15.84 3.61
C LYS A 3 -3.40 -17.12 3.96
N PHE A 4 -2.07 -17.06 3.99
CA PHE A 4 -1.21 -18.20 4.35
C PHE A 4 -0.59 -18.10 5.75
N LEU A 5 -0.74 -16.98 6.47
CA LEU A 5 -0.12 -16.77 7.78
C LEU A 5 -1.04 -17.03 8.99
N CYS A 6 -2.30 -17.45 8.78
CA CYS A 6 -3.22 -17.80 9.88
C CYS A 6 -3.56 -19.30 9.97
N ILE A 7 -2.95 -20.14 9.13
CA ILE A 7 -3.13 -21.61 9.18
C ILE A 7 -1.91 -22.32 9.78
N LEU A 8 -0.74 -21.67 9.86
CA LEU A 8 0.46 -22.30 10.42
C LEU A 8 0.56 -22.26 11.96
N LEU A 9 -0.28 -21.48 12.67
CA LEU A 9 -0.29 -21.46 14.13
C LEU A 9 -1.32 -22.41 14.78
N ALA A 10 -2.16 -23.08 13.98
CA ALA A 10 -3.17 -24.04 14.48
C ALA A 10 -2.77 -25.52 14.30
N LEU A 11 -1.59 -25.79 13.72
CA LEU A 11 -1.07 -27.15 13.52
C LEU A 11 0.06 -27.55 14.49
N LEU A 12 0.38 -26.68 15.46
CA LEU A 12 1.38 -26.94 16.51
C LEU A 12 0.78 -27.47 17.84
N PHE A 13 -0.52 -27.77 17.91
CA PHE A 13 -1.17 -28.31 19.12
C PHE A 13 -2.13 -29.49 18.88
N SER A 14 -2.01 -30.25 17.78
CA SER A 14 -2.91 -31.40 17.53
C SER A 14 -2.23 -32.73 17.17
N THR A 15 -0.91 -32.87 17.37
CA THR A 15 -0.24 -34.18 17.27
C THR A 15 0.60 -34.47 18.52
N MET A 16 -0.03 -34.38 19.69
CA MET A 16 0.39 -35.16 20.86
C MET A 16 -0.77 -36.09 21.21
N GLY A 17 -0.68 -37.32 20.74
CA GLY A 17 -1.68 -38.35 20.99
C GLY A 17 -1.21 -39.67 20.40
N SER A 18 -1.01 -40.65 21.29
CA SER A 18 -0.82 -42.08 21.03
C SER A 18 0.47 -42.52 20.31
N MET A 19 1.48 -42.89 21.10
CA MET A 19 2.17 -44.17 20.86
C MET A 19 1.96 -45.01 22.11
N GLU A 20 1.11 -46.03 21.97
CA GLU A 20 0.89 -47.07 22.95
C GLU A 20 2.12 -47.98 23.05
N VAL A 21 2.33 -48.39 24.29
CA VAL A 21 3.29 -49.38 24.77
C VAL A 21 2.93 -50.75 24.23
N TYR A 22 3.87 -51.43 23.56
CA TYR A 22 3.85 -52.89 23.48
C TYR A 22 4.91 -53.45 24.43
N ALA A 23 4.42 -54.01 25.54
CA ALA A 23 5.19 -54.84 26.43
C ALA A 23 5.31 -56.25 25.83
N MET A 24 6.52 -56.81 25.85
CA MET A 24 6.70 -58.25 25.99
C MET A 24 7.52 -58.54 27.25
N GLN A 25 6.97 -59.45 28.04
CA GLN A 25 7.48 -59.96 29.30
C GLN A 25 8.80 -60.71 29.10
N GLY A 26 9.72 -60.51 30.04
CA GLY A 26 10.91 -61.35 30.22
C GLY A 26 11.38 -61.20 31.66
N THR A 27 10.98 -62.15 32.49
CA THR A 27 11.37 -62.30 33.91
C THR A 27 12.88 -62.29 34.08
N GLY A 28 13.36 -61.58 35.10
CA GLY A 28 14.79 -61.37 35.33
C GLY A 28 15.58 -62.61 35.76
N ASN A 29 16.90 -62.51 35.67
CA ASN A 29 17.83 -62.76 36.77
C ASN A 29 19.27 -62.39 36.35
N GLY A 30 20.03 -61.80 37.27
CA GLY A 30 21.50 -61.97 37.35
C GLY A 30 22.41 -61.04 36.55
N GLY A 31 23.19 -60.22 37.28
CA GLY A 31 24.65 -60.28 37.15
C GLY A 31 25.36 -59.30 36.20
N THR A 32 25.74 -58.15 36.77
CA THR A 32 27.08 -57.52 36.70
C THR A 32 27.74 -57.10 35.37
N SER A 33 28.17 -55.83 35.40
CA SER A 33 29.32 -55.19 34.74
C SER A 33 29.12 -54.64 33.32
N GLY A 34 29.50 -53.37 33.12
CA GLY A 34 29.60 -52.75 31.79
C GLY A 34 29.41 -51.24 31.74
N THR A 35 30.33 -50.49 32.35
CA THR A 35 30.84 -49.16 31.91
C THR A 35 29.90 -48.14 31.24
N ALA A 36 29.63 -47.05 31.96
CA ALA A 36 29.21 -45.78 31.38
C ALA A 36 30.39 -45.13 30.62
N ILE A 37 30.13 -44.63 29.41
CA ILE A 37 31.02 -43.69 28.73
C ILE A 37 30.45 -42.29 28.98
N GLU A 38 31.01 -41.59 29.96
CA GLU A 38 30.89 -40.14 30.10
C GLU A 38 31.77 -39.47 29.03
N LYS A 39 31.18 -38.66 28.14
CA LYS A 39 31.94 -37.68 27.37
C LYS A 39 32.15 -36.44 28.25
N SER A 40 33.41 -36.19 28.59
CA SER A 40 33.87 -35.03 29.34
C SER A 40 33.51 -33.72 28.63
N ALA A 41 32.69 -32.90 29.27
CA ALA A 41 32.49 -31.51 28.92
C ALA A 41 33.75 -30.70 29.28
N GLY A 42 34.59 -30.44 28.28
CA GLY A 42 35.71 -29.50 28.37
C GLY A 42 35.23 -28.07 28.18
N ASN A 43 35.23 -27.32 29.27
CA ASN A 43 34.80 -25.94 29.40
C ASN A 43 35.64 -24.98 28.51
N ARG A 44 35.03 -24.34 27.50
CA ARG A 44 35.54 -23.10 26.88
C ARG A 44 34.43 -22.05 26.86
N ALA A 45 34.22 -21.42 28.00
CA ALA A 45 33.35 -20.27 28.15
C ALA A 45 34.15 -18.96 27.98
N GLY A 46 33.78 -18.18 26.96
CA GLY A 46 33.62 -16.72 26.99
C GLY A 46 34.83 -15.82 27.29
N ALA A 47 35.31 -15.13 26.27
CA ALA A 47 35.78 -13.74 26.39
C ALA A 47 35.29 -12.93 25.17
N LYS A 48 34.51 -11.87 25.44
CA LYS A 48 34.19 -10.80 24.49
C LYS A 48 35.36 -9.83 24.45
N GLY A 49 35.69 -9.31 23.27
CA GLY A 49 36.57 -8.15 23.09
C GLY A 49 37.42 -8.31 21.84
N GLU A 50 37.46 -7.26 21.04
CA GLU A 50 38.25 -7.07 19.82
C GLU A 50 39.66 -7.68 19.92
N ASP A 51 40.09 -8.45 18.92
CA ASP A 51 41.44 -8.42 18.31
C ASP A 51 41.75 -9.66 17.43
N ASN A 52 42.38 -9.36 16.28
CA ASN A 52 43.29 -10.18 15.44
C ASN A 52 42.94 -11.65 15.08
N PRO A 53 42.77 -12.00 13.78
CA PRO A 53 42.58 -13.39 13.32
C PRO A 53 43.90 -14.20 13.24
N GLY A 54 44.86 -13.94 14.11
CA GLY A 54 46.24 -14.42 13.99
C GLY A 54 46.75 -15.26 15.15
N ASN A 55 45.89 -16.02 15.86
CA ASN A 55 46.40 -16.82 16.98
C ASN A 55 45.62 -18.13 17.22
N SER A 56 45.81 -19.12 16.35
CA SER A 56 45.50 -20.54 16.64
C SER A 56 46.74 -21.46 16.51
N VAL A 57 47.95 -20.91 16.58
CA VAL A 57 49.21 -21.69 16.45
C VAL A 57 49.61 -22.41 17.76
N ALA A 58 48.66 -22.70 18.65
CA ALA A 58 48.96 -23.26 19.97
C ALA A 58 48.04 -24.45 20.32
N GLN A 59 47.98 -25.45 19.44
CA GLN A 59 47.75 -26.89 19.71
C GLN A 59 47.55 -27.59 18.36
N GLY A 60 48.39 -28.57 18.01
CA GLY A 60 48.47 -29.21 16.69
C GLY A 60 47.27 -30.05 16.21
N TYR A 61 46.04 -29.56 16.37
CA TYR A 61 44.84 -30.14 15.78
C TYR A 61 44.57 -29.52 14.39
N PRO A 62 44.13 -30.31 13.40
CA PRO A 62 43.83 -29.79 12.06
C PRO A 62 42.64 -28.84 12.10
N VAL A 63 42.66 -27.82 11.25
CA VAL A 63 41.43 -27.08 10.89
C VAL A 63 40.52 -28.04 10.12
N ARG A 64 39.28 -28.22 10.56
CA ARG A 64 38.37 -29.22 9.98
C ARG A 64 37.33 -28.56 9.09
N VAL A 65 37.25 -29.01 7.84
CA VAL A 65 36.38 -28.42 6.82
C VAL A 65 35.47 -29.48 6.22
N LEU A 66 34.16 -29.24 6.23
CA LEU A 66 33.18 -30.05 5.53
C LEU A 66 32.68 -29.31 4.29
N ILE A 67 32.88 -29.89 3.10
CA ILE A 67 32.31 -29.39 1.85
C ILE A 67 31.09 -30.23 1.51
N VAL A 68 29.92 -29.60 1.41
CA VAL A 68 28.65 -30.22 1.04
C VAL A 68 28.20 -29.68 -0.31
N GLY A 69 28.07 -30.54 -1.31
CA GLY A 69 27.80 -30.08 -2.66
C GLY A 69 27.50 -31.16 -3.68
N ASN A 70 27.95 -30.94 -4.90
CA ASN A 70 27.76 -31.80 -6.06
C ASN A 70 29.06 -31.93 -6.89
N SER A 71 28.90 -32.18 -8.19
CA SER A 71 30.01 -32.39 -9.12
C SER A 71 30.92 -31.17 -9.32
N PHE A 72 30.61 -29.99 -8.77
CA PHE A 72 31.54 -28.87 -8.72
C PHE A 72 32.46 -28.90 -7.50
N SER A 73 32.12 -29.68 -6.47
CA SER A 73 33.00 -29.95 -5.32
C SER A 73 33.86 -31.20 -5.55
N LYS A 74 33.34 -32.19 -6.29
CA LYS A 74 34.02 -33.45 -6.60
C LYS A 74 33.48 -34.10 -7.87
N TRP A 75 34.33 -34.35 -8.86
CA TRP A 75 33.94 -35.01 -10.11
C TRP A 75 35.03 -35.91 -10.67
N THR A 76 34.61 -37.06 -11.21
CA THR A 76 35.51 -38.03 -11.83
C THR A 76 35.36 -38.00 -13.35
N SER A 77 36.48 -37.88 -14.05
CA SER A 77 36.54 -37.94 -15.51
C SER A 77 37.83 -38.54 -15.99
N GLN A 78 37.70 -39.39 -17.02
CA GLN A 78 38.84 -40.12 -17.59
C GLN A 78 39.69 -40.82 -16.50
N ASN A 79 39.01 -41.41 -15.50
CA ASN A 79 39.61 -42.06 -14.32
C ASN A 79 40.39 -41.15 -13.36
N ILE A 80 40.35 -39.83 -13.54
CA ILE A 80 40.90 -38.85 -12.61
C ILE A 80 39.75 -38.24 -11.81
N THR A 81 39.85 -38.27 -10.48
CA THR A 81 38.90 -37.59 -9.59
C THR A 81 39.46 -36.24 -9.19
N TYR A 82 38.79 -35.18 -9.58
CA TYR A 82 39.10 -33.81 -9.20
C TYR A 82 38.22 -33.40 -8.02
N THR A 83 38.81 -32.73 -7.03
CA THR A 83 38.11 -32.22 -5.85
C THR A 83 38.63 -30.83 -5.50
N VAL A 84 37.87 -30.08 -4.71
CA VAL A 84 38.37 -28.87 -4.04
C VAL A 84 39.24 -29.24 -2.83
N GLU A 85 38.89 -30.33 -2.14
CA GLU A 85 39.58 -30.91 -0.99
C GLU A 85 41.08 -31.11 -1.22
N GLN A 86 41.43 -31.85 -2.27
CA GLN A 86 42.81 -32.23 -2.52
C GLN A 86 43.78 -31.04 -2.70
N PRO A 87 43.55 -30.09 -3.64
CA PRO A 87 44.44 -28.94 -3.77
C PRO A 87 44.40 -28.03 -2.53
N LEU A 88 43.30 -27.98 -1.76
CA LEU A 88 43.25 -27.20 -0.53
C LEU A 88 44.18 -27.79 0.54
N GLU A 89 44.16 -29.11 0.72
CA GLU A 89 45.07 -29.82 1.62
C GLU A 89 46.53 -29.73 1.16
N GLU A 90 46.78 -29.88 -0.15
CA GLU A 90 48.13 -29.79 -0.72
C GLU A 90 48.73 -28.38 -0.56
N LEU A 91 47.92 -27.31 -0.73
CA LEU A 91 48.34 -25.92 -0.49
C LEU A 91 48.60 -25.66 1.00
N ALA A 92 47.75 -26.16 1.90
CA ALA A 92 47.97 -26.09 3.35
C ALA A 92 49.24 -26.80 3.79
N ALA A 93 49.46 -28.03 3.31
CA ALA A 93 50.65 -28.81 3.63
C ALA A 93 51.94 -28.12 3.15
N GLY A 94 51.92 -27.51 1.96
CA GLY A 94 53.06 -26.74 1.45
C GLY A 94 53.45 -25.54 2.33
N GLU A 95 52.49 -24.96 3.05
CA GLU A 95 52.70 -23.87 4.01
C GLU A 95 52.88 -24.37 5.45
N GLY A 96 53.04 -25.67 5.67
CA GLY A 96 53.19 -26.28 6.99
C GLY A 96 51.92 -26.18 7.86
N ARG A 97 50.76 -25.99 7.25
CA ARG A 97 49.46 -25.90 7.91
C ARG A 97 48.77 -27.27 7.94
N ASN A 98 48.06 -27.55 9.03
CA ASN A 98 47.32 -28.80 9.21
C ASN A 98 45.83 -28.55 8.98
N ILE A 99 45.26 -29.22 7.96
CA ILE A 99 43.85 -29.14 7.61
C ILE A 99 43.34 -30.53 7.28
N ASP A 100 42.09 -30.83 7.69
CA ASP A 100 41.38 -32.08 7.41
C ASP A 100 40.10 -31.71 6.68
N VAL A 101 40.03 -32.03 5.39
CA VAL A 101 38.92 -31.63 4.53
C VAL A 101 38.12 -32.86 4.11
N LYS A 102 36.81 -32.80 4.27
CA LYS A 102 35.89 -33.87 3.86
C LYS A 102 34.86 -33.35 2.87
N THR A 103 34.75 -34.02 1.73
CA THR A 103 33.76 -33.68 0.71
C THR A 103 32.58 -34.66 0.68
N LEU A 104 31.41 -34.20 1.14
CA LEU A 104 30.11 -34.85 0.93
C LEU A 104 29.49 -34.30 -0.36
N ALA A 105 29.71 -35.00 -1.47
CA ALA A 105 29.22 -34.58 -2.78
C ALA A 105 28.58 -35.72 -3.56
N HIS A 106 27.38 -35.46 -4.06
CA HIS A 106 26.62 -36.35 -4.92
C HIS A 106 26.36 -35.70 -6.28
N GLY A 107 26.42 -36.48 -7.36
CA GLY A 107 26.22 -35.97 -8.72
C GLY A 107 24.89 -35.22 -8.86
N SER A 108 24.94 -34.01 -9.45
CA SER A 108 23.76 -33.15 -9.67
C SER A 108 22.93 -32.83 -8.40
N ALA A 109 23.50 -32.98 -7.21
CA ALA A 109 22.79 -32.71 -5.97
C ALA A 109 22.42 -31.24 -5.82
N TRP A 110 21.26 -31.03 -5.20
CA TRP A 110 20.74 -29.73 -4.79
C TRP A 110 20.85 -29.62 -3.27
N LEU A 111 21.08 -28.44 -2.73
CA LEU A 111 21.17 -28.26 -1.27
C LEU A 111 19.88 -28.66 -0.55
N ARG A 112 18.73 -28.54 -1.22
CA ARG A 112 17.42 -29.00 -0.70
C ARG A 112 17.40 -30.48 -0.34
N TYR A 113 18.24 -31.31 -0.98
CA TYR A 113 18.36 -32.75 -0.68
C TYR A 113 19.01 -32.94 0.68
N TYR A 114 20.13 -32.26 0.93
CA TYR A 114 20.82 -32.28 2.22
C TYR A 114 20.01 -31.59 3.33
N ALA A 115 19.21 -30.58 2.99
CA ALA A 115 18.31 -29.89 3.91
C ALA A 115 17.09 -30.74 4.34
N GLY A 116 16.88 -31.92 3.73
CA GLY A 116 15.73 -32.78 4.00
C GLY A 116 14.41 -32.24 3.46
N LEU A 117 14.46 -31.31 2.50
CA LEU A 117 13.28 -30.70 1.86
C LEU A 117 12.80 -31.49 0.63
N ASP A 118 13.41 -32.64 0.37
CA ASP A 118 13.01 -33.56 -0.69
C ASP A 118 12.99 -35.00 -0.14
N THR A 119 11.78 -35.57 -0.08
CA THR A 119 11.57 -36.91 0.48
C THR A 119 12.24 -38.01 -0.34
N GLY A 120 12.51 -37.77 -1.64
CA GLY A 120 13.19 -38.72 -2.50
C GLY A 120 14.69 -38.85 -2.21
N TYR A 121 15.28 -37.90 -1.49
CA TYR A 121 16.73 -37.82 -1.24
C TYR A 121 17.08 -37.75 0.25
N LEU A 122 16.24 -38.33 1.12
CA LEU A 122 16.48 -38.34 2.57
C LEU A 122 17.78 -39.06 2.98
N SER A 123 18.33 -39.94 2.13
CA SER A 123 19.66 -40.53 2.36
C SER A 123 20.74 -39.44 2.45
N TYR A 124 20.70 -38.42 1.61
CA TYR A 124 21.69 -37.34 1.57
C TYR A 124 21.60 -36.49 2.84
N HIS A 125 20.36 -36.21 3.29
CA HIS A 125 20.11 -35.56 4.56
C HIS A 125 20.67 -36.36 5.74
N ARG A 126 20.46 -37.68 5.78
CA ARG A 126 20.98 -38.55 6.85
C ARG A 126 22.50 -38.60 6.86
N GLU A 127 23.14 -38.66 5.70
CA GLU A 127 24.60 -38.60 5.58
C GLU A 127 25.14 -37.28 6.14
N LEU A 128 24.54 -36.14 5.77
CA LEU A 128 24.94 -34.85 6.33
C LEU A 128 24.73 -34.80 7.84
N VAL A 129 23.56 -35.21 8.35
CA VAL A 129 23.30 -35.23 9.80
C VAL A 129 24.29 -36.12 10.54
N SER A 130 24.67 -37.27 9.97
CA SER A 130 25.69 -38.14 10.56
C SER A 130 27.05 -37.43 10.70
N LEU A 131 27.45 -36.61 9.72
CA LEU A 131 28.67 -35.81 9.81
C LEU A 131 28.56 -34.65 10.79
N LEU A 132 27.39 -34.00 10.85
CA LEU A 132 27.14 -32.89 11.77
C LEU A 132 27.02 -33.33 13.24
N VAL A 133 26.72 -34.60 13.51
CA VAL A 133 26.60 -35.14 14.89
C VAL A 133 27.86 -35.93 15.29
N GLY A 134 28.54 -36.56 14.33
CA GLY A 134 29.67 -37.44 14.60
C GLY A 134 31.02 -36.75 14.70
N GLU A 135 31.14 -35.52 14.20
CA GLU A 135 32.41 -34.82 14.01
C GLU A 135 32.27 -33.34 14.35
N ASP A 136 33.34 -32.70 14.84
CA ASP A 136 33.38 -31.24 15.02
C ASP A 136 34.03 -30.58 13.80
N TRP A 137 33.40 -29.52 13.30
CA TRP A 137 33.84 -28.76 12.12
C TRP A 137 34.14 -27.30 12.46
N ASP A 138 35.20 -26.74 11.87
CA ASP A 138 35.50 -25.31 11.95
C ASP A 138 34.80 -24.54 10.81
N TYR A 139 34.71 -25.15 9.63
CA TYR A 139 34.04 -24.60 8.46
C TYR A 139 33.11 -25.62 7.81
N ILE A 140 31.93 -25.15 7.41
CA ILE A 140 30.98 -25.95 6.62
C ILE A 140 30.62 -25.16 5.36
N ILE A 141 31.03 -25.68 4.21
CA ILE A 141 30.93 -25.01 2.92
C ILE A 141 29.80 -25.64 2.12
N PHE A 142 28.79 -24.85 1.76
CA PHE A 142 27.64 -25.31 0.98
C PHE A 142 27.75 -24.84 -0.48
N GLN A 143 27.68 -25.80 -1.40
CA GLN A 143 27.67 -25.55 -2.83
C GLN A 143 26.33 -25.97 -3.43
N GLU A 144 25.62 -25.00 -4.03
CA GLU A 144 24.32 -25.24 -4.64
C GLU A 144 24.43 -25.81 -6.06
N GLN A 145 23.39 -26.49 -6.51
CA GLN A 145 23.19 -26.81 -7.91
C GLN A 145 23.38 -25.56 -8.79
N THR A 146 24.20 -25.70 -9.83
CA THR A 146 24.82 -24.61 -10.59
C THR A 146 23.84 -23.56 -11.14
N THR A 147 22.65 -23.95 -11.58
CA THR A 147 21.67 -23.02 -12.18
C THR A 147 20.61 -22.54 -11.19
N SER A 148 20.46 -23.22 -10.04
CA SER A 148 19.43 -22.95 -9.06
C SER A 148 19.43 -21.51 -8.50
N PRO A 149 20.58 -20.85 -8.24
CA PRO A 149 20.59 -19.45 -7.81
C PRO A 149 20.08 -18.45 -8.87
N ILE A 150 19.97 -18.87 -10.14
CA ILE A 150 19.41 -18.06 -11.23
C ILE A 150 17.95 -18.42 -11.46
N GLU A 151 17.63 -19.71 -11.57
CA GLU A 151 16.31 -20.19 -11.99
C GLU A 151 15.29 -20.29 -10.86
N TYR A 152 15.76 -20.63 -9.65
CA TYR A 152 14.92 -21.05 -8.52
C TYR A 152 15.42 -20.48 -7.20
N LEU A 153 15.88 -19.23 -7.22
CA LEU A 153 16.50 -18.56 -6.08
C LEU A 153 15.57 -18.56 -4.87
N GLU A 154 14.36 -18.05 -5.03
CA GLU A 154 13.38 -17.91 -3.94
C GLU A 154 12.65 -19.23 -3.64
N GLU A 155 12.33 -20.03 -4.66
CA GLU A 155 11.49 -21.23 -4.44
C GLU A 155 12.28 -22.45 -3.96
N ARG A 156 13.60 -22.50 -4.18
CA ARG A 156 14.43 -23.68 -3.86
C ARG A 156 15.70 -23.33 -3.12
N THR A 157 16.49 -22.41 -3.63
CA THR A 157 17.84 -22.13 -3.10
C THR A 157 17.76 -21.49 -1.70
N TYR A 158 17.04 -20.37 -1.57
CA TYR A 158 16.85 -19.68 -0.29
C TYR A 158 16.36 -20.60 0.84
N PRO A 159 15.22 -21.32 0.72
CA PRO A 159 14.72 -22.14 1.83
C PRO A 159 15.65 -23.33 2.15
N ALA A 160 16.39 -23.86 1.17
CA ALA A 160 17.36 -24.91 1.42
C ALA A 160 18.56 -24.39 2.23
N VAL A 161 19.13 -23.26 1.83
CA VAL A 161 20.26 -22.66 2.54
C VAL A 161 19.83 -22.22 3.94
N GLU A 162 18.68 -21.56 4.09
CA GLU A 162 18.13 -21.16 5.40
C GLU A 162 18.06 -22.37 6.35
N ARG A 163 17.48 -23.48 5.88
CA ARG A 163 17.35 -24.71 6.67
C ARG A 163 18.71 -25.32 7.04
N LEU A 164 19.69 -25.28 6.13
CA LEU A 164 21.04 -25.77 6.39
C LEU A 164 21.78 -24.90 7.40
N LEU A 165 21.62 -23.57 7.34
CA LEU A 165 22.18 -22.66 8.34
C LEU A 165 21.58 -22.91 9.73
N ASP A 166 20.28 -23.17 9.82
CA ASP A 166 19.65 -23.60 11.07
C ASP A 166 20.22 -24.92 11.58
N MET A 167 20.48 -25.90 10.69
CA MET A 167 21.11 -27.16 11.06
C MET A 167 22.53 -26.94 11.59
N VAL A 168 23.34 -26.10 10.94
CA VAL A 168 24.69 -25.73 11.43
C VAL A 168 24.58 -25.07 12.80
N LYS A 169 23.67 -24.12 12.98
CA LYS A 169 23.46 -23.44 14.27
C LYS A 169 23.08 -24.40 15.40
N ILE A 170 22.34 -25.47 15.10
CA ILE A 170 21.89 -26.47 16.08
C ILE A 170 22.98 -27.49 16.39
N TYR A 171 23.59 -28.08 15.36
CA TYR A 171 24.50 -29.22 15.51
C TYR A 171 25.98 -28.82 15.62
N GLN A 172 26.35 -27.68 15.04
CA GLN A 172 27.73 -27.20 14.88
C GLN A 172 27.82 -25.68 15.15
N PRO A 173 27.38 -25.18 16.32
CA PRO A 173 27.29 -23.74 16.59
C PRO A 173 28.63 -22.99 16.53
N GLN A 174 29.75 -23.71 16.64
CA GLN A 174 31.10 -23.17 16.48
C GLN A 174 31.57 -23.06 15.02
N ALA A 175 30.95 -23.81 14.11
CA ALA A 175 31.37 -23.85 12.72
C ALA A 175 30.98 -22.55 12.00
N THR A 176 31.85 -22.08 11.11
CA THR A 176 31.56 -20.97 10.20
C THR A 176 30.93 -21.51 8.92
N PRO A 177 29.63 -21.27 8.66
CA PRO A 177 29.04 -21.65 7.39
C PRO A 177 29.47 -20.69 6.28
N LEU A 178 29.82 -21.24 5.12
CA LEU A 178 30.20 -20.49 3.92
C LEU A 178 29.37 -20.97 2.73
N LEU A 179 29.03 -20.06 1.82
CA LEU A 179 28.49 -20.43 0.51
C LEU A 179 29.59 -20.46 -0.54
N TYR A 180 29.68 -21.56 -1.28
CA TYR A 180 30.52 -21.70 -2.45
C TYR A 180 29.78 -21.19 -3.69
N MET A 181 30.05 -19.94 -4.07
CA MET A 181 29.63 -19.43 -5.38
C MET A 181 30.48 -20.06 -6.48
N ASN A 182 29.99 -21.15 -7.05
CA ASN A 182 30.65 -21.90 -8.11
C ASN A 182 30.78 -21.07 -9.40
N GLN A 183 31.68 -21.50 -10.29
CA GLN A 183 31.77 -20.97 -11.65
C GLN A 183 30.60 -21.44 -12.51
N GLY A 184 30.28 -20.68 -13.55
CA GLY A 184 29.33 -21.03 -14.59
C GLY A 184 29.88 -22.00 -15.64
N PHE A 185 29.05 -22.29 -16.63
CA PHE A 185 29.40 -23.11 -17.78
C PHE A 185 30.15 -22.30 -18.85
N SER A 186 30.97 -22.94 -19.68
CA SER A 186 31.75 -22.25 -20.72
C SER A 186 30.98 -22.05 -22.03
N ASP A 187 29.94 -22.87 -22.27
CA ASP A 187 29.10 -22.78 -23.45
C ASP A 187 27.73 -22.18 -23.11
N GLY A 188 27.03 -21.65 -24.10
CA GLY A 188 25.70 -21.11 -23.89
C GLY A 188 24.70 -22.20 -23.49
N VAL A 189 24.07 -22.06 -22.32
CA VAL A 189 23.08 -23.01 -21.79
C VAL A 189 21.70 -22.36 -21.69
N PRO A 190 20.62 -23.05 -22.12
CA PRO A 190 19.26 -22.60 -21.85
C PRO A 190 18.98 -22.59 -20.35
N ILE A 191 18.80 -21.40 -19.77
CA ILE A 191 18.52 -21.19 -18.35
C ILE A 191 17.24 -20.35 -18.23
N LYS A 192 16.34 -20.71 -17.31
CA LYS A 192 15.17 -19.89 -17.03
C LYS A 192 15.57 -18.61 -16.30
N VAL A 193 15.39 -17.47 -16.96
CA VAL A 193 15.53 -16.14 -16.34
C VAL A 193 14.15 -15.56 -16.17
N ASN A 194 13.76 -15.25 -14.93
CA ASN A 194 12.42 -14.76 -14.58
C ASN A 194 11.31 -15.67 -15.15
N GLY A 195 11.48 -16.98 -15.02
CA GLY A 195 10.54 -17.99 -15.52
C GLY A 195 10.58 -18.25 -17.03
N THR A 196 11.36 -17.48 -17.81
CA THR A 196 11.44 -17.61 -19.26
C THR A 196 12.78 -18.25 -19.68
N PRO A 197 12.79 -19.36 -20.44
CA PRO A 197 14.03 -19.91 -20.98
C PRO A 197 14.78 -18.91 -21.85
N GLN A 198 16.06 -18.70 -21.58
CA GLN A 198 16.97 -17.84 -22.33
C GLN A 198 18.29 -18.57 -22.57
N LEU A 199 18.85 -18.47 -23.78
CA LEU A 199 20.20 -18.93 -24.06
C LEU A 199 21.18 -17.86 -23.57
N LEU A 200 21.83 -18.11 -22.43
CA LEU A 200 22.79 -17.16 -21.86
C LEU A 200 24.18 -17.42 -22.39
N THR A 201 24.96 -16.38 -22.65
CA THR A 201 26.42 -16.52 -22.82
C THR A 201 27.10 -16.89 -21.48
N ALA A 202 28.33 -17.42 -21.53
CA ALA A 202 29.09 -17.75 -20.32
C ALA A 202 29.20 -16.57 -19.34
N GLY A 203 29.58 -15.38 -19.85
CA GLY A 203 29.67 -14.17 -19.02
C GLY A 203 28.32 -13.68 -18.47
N GLU A 204 27.22 -13.91 -19.17
CA GLU A 204 25.87 -13.58 -18.66
C GLU A 204 25.40 -14.54 -17.58
N MET A 205 25.68 -15.83 -17.76
CA MET A 205 25.41 -16.83 -16.72
C MET A 205 26.21 -16.49 -15.46
N GLU A 206 27.50 -16.21 -15.60
CA GLU A 206 28.39 -15.88 -14.49
C GLU A 206 27.92 -14.63 -13.72
N LEU A 207 27.60 -13.55 -14.45
CA LEU A 207 27.08 -12.32 -13.84
C LEU A 207 25.76 -12.55 -13.09
N ARG A 208 24.87 -13.40 -13.64
CA ARG A 208 23.59 -13.76 -13.00
C ARG A 208 23.78 -14.66 -11.78
N LEU A 209 24.72 -15.60 -11.85
CA LEU A 209 25.06 -16.49 -10.74
C LEU A 209 25.60 -15.67 -9.57
N ALA A 210 26.56 -14.79 -9.82
CA ALA A 210 27.13 -13.90 -8.82
C ALA A 210 26.07 -12.95 -8.20
N ALA A 211 25.14 -12.43 -9.02
CA ALA A 211 24.01 -11.65 -8.49
C ALA A 211 23.05 -12.49 -7.63
N GLY A 212 22.79 -13.76 -7.98
CA GLY A 212 21.99 -14.67 -7.16
C GLY A 212 22.60 -14.90 -5.78
N TYR A 213 23.91 -15.15 -5.73
CA TYR A 213 24.64 -15.28 -4.45
C TYR A 213 24.73 -13.95 -3.68
N HIS A 214 24.83 -12.81 -4.37
CA HIS A 214 24.71 -11.49 -3.71
C HIS A 214 23.36 -11.33 -3.00
N LEU A 215 22.26 -11.74 -3.65
CA LEU A 215 20.93 -11.73 -3.05
C LEU A 215 20.86 -12.69 -1.85
N LEU A 216 21.39 -13.92 -1.96
CA LEU A 216 21.46 -14.85 -0.82
C LEU A 216 22.21 -14.26 0.37
N LYS A 217 23.37 -13.64 0.14
CA LYS A 217 24.13 -12.94 1.18
C LYS A 217 23.27 -11.89 1.89
N GLN A 218 22.51 -11.09 1.13
CA GLN A 218 21.66 -10.05 1.71
C GLN A 218 20.45 -10.60 2.47
N MET A 219 19.89 -11.71 2.03
CA MET A 219 18.71 -12.33 2.65
C MET A 219 19.08 -13.12 3.91
N LEU A 220 20.18 -13.87 3.88
CA LEU A 220 20.55 -14.84 4.92
C LEU A 220 21.72 -14.40 5.81
N GLN A 221 22.39 -13.30 5.46
CA GLN A 221 23.57 -12.78 6.18
C GLN A 221 24.70 -13.82 6.32
N VAL A 222 24.79 -14.76 5.36
CA VAL A 222 25.86 -15.75 5.25
C VAL A 222 26.93 -15.25 4.29
N GLU A 223 28.18 -15.58 4.60
CA GLU A 223 29.29 -15.22 3.74
C GLU A 223 29.36 -16.09 2.48
N VAL A 224 29.75 -15.46 1.37
CA VAL A 224 29.90 -16.11 0.06
C VAL A 224 31.36 -16.02 -0.35
N VAL A 225 31.97 -17.17 -0.67
CA VAL A 225 33.30 -17.24 -1.27
C VAL A 225 33.15 -17.16 -2.80
N PRO A 226 33.64 -16.09 -3.45
CA PRO A 226 33.26 -15.72 -4.83
C PRO A 226 34.09 -16.43 -5.90
N VAL A 227 34.20 -17.76 -5.82
CA VAL A 227 35.05 -18.57 -6.72
C VAL A 227 34.69 -18.35 -8.21
N GLY A 228 33.40 -18.28 -8.55
CA GLY A 228 32.95 -18.02 -9.92
C GLY A 228 33.42 -16.67 -10.47
N MET A 229 33.45 -15.63 -9.63
CA MET A 229 33.99 -14.31 -10.02
C MET A 229 35.50 -14.39 -10.25
N HIS A 230 36.23 -15.14 -9.43
CA HIS A 230 37.65 -15.38 -9.67
C HIS A 230 37.87 -16.15 -10.98
N ALA A 231 37.05 -17.15 -11.27
CA ALA A 231 37.10 -17.92 -12.50
C ALA A 231 36.79 -17.05 -13.74
N ASN A 232 35.79 -16.17 -13.65
CA ASN A 232 35.49 -15.18 -14.69
C ASN A 232 36.69 -14.28 -14.98
N ARG A 233 37.32 -13.76 -13.92
CA ARG A 233 38.48 -12.89 -14.00
C ARG A 233 39.67 -13.60 -14.65
N ALA A 234 39.90 -14.86 -14.28
CA ALA A 234 40.91 -15.71 -14.89
C ALA A 234 40.62 -15.99 -16.37
N HIS A 235 39.36 -16.22 -16.75
CA HIS A 235 38.98 -16.41 -18.15
C HIS A 235 39.25 -15.16 -19.00
N ILE A 236 39.04 -13.96 -18.45
CA ILE A 236 39.30 -12.68 -19.12
C ILE A 236 40.81 -12.42 -19.28
N LEU A 237 41.58 -12.61 -18.20
CA LEU A 237 43.01 -12.29 -18.17
C LEU A 237 43.89 -13.36 -18.81
N TYR A 238 43.44 -14.62 -18.77
CA TYR A 238 44.20 -15.79 -19.19
C TYR A 238 43.33 -16.74 -20.02
N PRO A 239 42.82 -16.30 -21.19
CA PRO A 239 41.84 -17.07 -21.97
C PRO A 239 42.37 -18.42 -22.50
N TRP A 240 43.69 -18.63 -22.53
CA TRP A 240 44.29 -19.92 -22.86
C TRP A 240 44.22 -20.94 -21.73
N MET A 241 44.02 -20.49 -20.48
CA MET A 241 43.87 -21.39 -19.34
C MET A 241 42.47 -21.99 -19.33
N ARG A 242 42.43 -23.32 -19.32
CA ARG A 242 41.18 -24.06 -19.30
C ARG A 242 40.62 -24.16 -17.88
N LEU A 243 39.62 -23.35 -17.55
CA LEU A 243 38.92 -23.44 -16.25
C LEU A 243 37.74 -24.41 -16.23
N VAL A 244 37.13 -24.66 -17.39
CA VAL A 244 36.01 -25.59 -17.57
C VAL A 244 36.46 -26.77 -18.42
N GLY A 245 36.06 -27.97 -18.05
CA GLY A 245 36.43 -29.23 -18.68
C GLY A 245 35.93 -29.40 -20.12
N ILE A 246 36.11 -30.59 -20.68
CA ILE A 246 35.68 -30.93 -22.06
C ILE A 246 34.17 -31.05 -22.23
N ASP A 247 33.44 -31.15 -21.13
CA ASP A 247 31.98 -31.20 -21.15
C ASP A 247 31.32 -29.83 -21.04
N SER A 248 32.13 -28.76 -21.06
CA SER A 248 31.71 -27.37 -20.95
C SER A 248 30.92 -27.03 -19.68
N LYS A 249 30.95 -27.92 -18.69
CA LYS A 249 30.17 -27.80 -17.45
C LYS A 249 31.04 -27.86 -16.21
N HIS A 250 31.79 -28.94 -16.03
CA HIS A 250 32.51 -29.16 -14.78
C HIS A 250 33.84 -28.39 -14.78
N PRO A 251 34.34 -27.99 -13.60
CA PRO A 251 35.66 -27.39 -13.53
C PRO A 251 36.75 -28.33 -14.06
N ALA A 252 37.72 -27.78 -14.79
CA ALA A 252 39.00 -28.45 -15.03
C ALA A 252 39.90 -28.30 -13.79
N TYR A 253 41.11 -28.88 -13.82
CA TYR A 253 42.06 -28.78 -12.69
C TYR A 253 42.24 -27.32 -12.22
N ALA A 254 42.38 -26.38 -13.15
CA ALA A 254 42.53 -24.96 -12.84
C ALA A 254 41.35 -24.36 -12.07
N GLY A 255 40.11 -24.77 -12.37
CA GLY A 255 38.93 -24.31 -11.65
C GLY A 255 38.85 -24.88 -10.22
N TYR A 256 39.19 -26.16 -10.04
CA TYR A 256 39.29 -26.78 -8.71
C TYR A 256 40.41 -26.16 -7.86
N PHE A 257 41.58 -25.94 -8.47
CA PHE A 257 42.70 -25.26 -7.85
C PHE A 257 42.32 -23.83 -7.41
N LEU A 258 41.65 -23.06 -8.28
CA LEU A 258 41.22 -21.70 -7.96
C LEU A 258 40.17 -21.68 -6.84
N ALA A 259 39.26 -22.65 -6.80
CA ALA A 259 38.33 -22.84 -5.68
C ALA A 259 39.09 -23.08 -4.38
N ALA A 260 40.06 -24.01 -4.38
CA ALA A 260 40.90 -24.30 -3.23
C ALA A 260 41.70 -23.09 -2.74
N ALA A 261 42.34 -22.34 -3.65
CA ALA A 261 43.06 -21.11 -3.30
C ALA A 261 42.13 -20.04 -2.69
N SER A 262 40.89 -19.95 -3.19
CA SER A 262 39.88 -19.04 -2.64
C SER A 262 39.45 -19.40 -1.22
N PHE A 263 39.24 -20.71 -0.96
CA PHE A 263 38.94 -21.18 0.40
C PHE A 263 40.14 -21.09 1.32
N TYR A 264 41.35 -21.41 0.85
CA TYR A 264 42.57 -21.22 1.60
C TYR A 264 42.68 -19.77 2.09
N TYR A 265 42.55 -18.80 1.17
CA TYR A 265 42.61 -17.38 1.52
C TYR A 265 41.53 -16.99 2.53
N ARG A 266 40.32 -17.52 2.38
CA ARG A 266 39.24 -17.26 3.34
C ARG A 266 39.52 -17.86 4.73
N ILE A 267 40.11 -19.05 4.80
CA ILE A 267 40.36 -19.77 6.05
C ILE A 267 41.55 -19.16 6.80
N TYR A 268 42.65 -18.88 6.09
CA TYR A 268 43.91 -18.46 6.71
C TYR A 268 44.18 -16.95 6.64
N GLY A 269 43.42 -16.19 5.85
CA GLY A 269 43.57 -14.73 5.71
C GLY A 269 44.78 -14.30 4.86
N GLU A 270 45.50 -15.26 4.26
CA GLU A 270 46.69 -15.04 3.45
C GLU A 270 46.67 -15.94 2.20
N LEU A 271 47.42 -15.55 1.17
CA LEU A 271 47.49 -16.33 -0.06
C LEU A 271 48.48 -17.49 0.12
N PRO A 272 48.17 -18.68 -0.41
CA PRO A 272 49.12 -19.79 -0.40
C PRO A 272 50.22 -19.55 -1.45
N ASP A 273 51.46 -19.98 -1.19
CA ASP A 273 52.49 -20.09 -2.22
C ASP A 273 52.40 -21.47 -2.90
N PRO A 274 51.88 -21.56 -4.14
CA PRO A 274 51.70 -22.86 -4.80
C PRO A 274 53.01 -23.58 -5.10
N ARG A 275 54.17 -22.89 -5.06
CA ARG A 275 55.50 -23.49 -5.29
C ARG A 275 55.94 -24.39 -4.15
N LYS A 276 55.35 -24.23 -2.95
CA LYS A 276 55.67 -25.06 -1.79
C LYS A 276 54.81 -26.33 -1.72
N ALA A 277 53.75 -26.41 -2.52
CA ALA A 277 52.81 -27.52 -2.52
C ALA A 277 53.24 -28.63 -3.49
N THR A 278 53.03 -29.89 -3.11
CA THR A 278 53.12 -31.02 -4.04
C THR A 278 51.74 -31.28 -4.62
N LEU A 279 51.46 -30.62 -5.75
CA LEU A 279 50.15 -30.65 -6.40
C LEU A 279 49.98 -31.88 -7.30
N LYS A 280 49.20 -32.86 -6.87
CA LYS A 280 48.99 -34.10 -7.65
C LYS A 280 48.03 -33.83 -8.81
N ASN A 281 48.26 -34.53 -9.93
CA ASN A 281 47.48 -34.39 -11.16
C ASN A 281 47.43 -32.94 -11.71
N CYS A 282 48.37 -32.09 -11.29
CA CYS A 282 48.45 -30.71 -11.74
C CYS A 282 48.84 -30.65 -13.22
N SER A 283 47.99 -30.00 -14.02
CA SER A 283 48.22 -29.76 -15.44
C SER A 283 48.70 -28.34 -15.75
N LEU A 284 49.09 -27.57 -14.73
CA LEU A 284 49.45 -26.15 -14.84
C LEU A 284 50.93 -25.94 -14.57
N SER A 285 51.50 -24.96 -15.27
CA SER A 285 52.84 -24.44 -14.97
C SER A 285 52.86 -23.63 -13.67
N GLU A 286 54.04 -23.45 -13.09
CA GLU A 286 54.24 -22.62 -11.90
C GLU A 286 53.67 -21.19 -12.08
N GLN A 287 53.93 -20.57 -13.24
CA GLN A 287 53.45 -19.21 -13.51
C GLN A 287 51.93 -19.15 -13.61
N GLU A 288 51.28 -20.18 -14.18
CA GLU A 288 49.82 -20.27 -14.24
C GLU A 288 49.20 -20.39 -12.85
N LEU A 289 49.82 -21.18 -11.96
CA LEU A 289 49.38 -21.29 -10.56
C LEU A 289 49.51 -19.95 -9.82
N LEU A 290 50.64 -19.26 -9.96
CA LEU A 290 50.86 -17.92 -9.36
C LEU A 290 49.85 -16.89 -9.90
N ASN A 291 49.59 -16.92 -11.21
CA ASN A 291 48.59 -16.07 -11.85
C ASN A 291 47.21 -16.29 -11.25
N LEU A 292 46.75 -17.53 -11.10
CA LEU A 292 45.45 -17.85 -10.50
C LEU A 292 45.34 -17.41 -9.04
N VAL A 293 46.35 -17.69 -8.21
CA VAL A 293 46.37 -17.27 -6.79
C VAL A 293 46.30 -15.75 -6.67
N SER A 294 46.98 -15.01 -7.54
CA SER A 294 47.01 -13.53 -7.51
C SER A 294 45.64 -12.88 -7.74
N LEU A 295 44.66 -13.61 -8.28
CA LEU A 295 43.32 -13.08 -8.55
C LEU A 295 42.42 -13.06 -7.32
N VAL A 296 42.67 -13.96 -6.36
CA VAL A 296 41.83 -14.24 -5.18
C VAL A 296 41.57 -13.02 -4.27
N PRO A 297 42.54 -12.12 -3.99
CA PRO A 297 42.27 -10.97 -3.11
C PRO A 297 41.53 -9.83 -3.82
N GLY A 298 41.36 -9.91 -5.15
CA GLY A 298 40.76 -8.85 -5.95
C GLY A 298 39.29 -8.62 -5.61
N SER A 299 38.92 -7.39 -5.25
CA SER A 299 37.54 -7.02 -4.97
C SER A 299 37.22 -5.59 -5.41
N ILE A 300 35.94 -5.37 -5.71
CA ILE A 300 35.32 -4.04 -5.87
C ILE A 300 34.03 -4.03 -5.06
N ARG A 301 33.52 -2.84 -4.72
CA ARG A 301 32.22 -2.70 -4.03
C ARG A 301 31.39 -1.58 -4.63
N MET A 302 30.08 -1.65 -4.46
CA MET A 302 29.20 -0.51 -4.73
C MET A 302 29.23 0.47 -3.54
N ASP A 303 29.01 1.76 -3.79
CA ASP A 303 28.71 2.76 -2.76
C ASP A 303 27.41 2.42 -2.00
N LYS A 304 26.48 1.75 -2.69
CA LYS A 304 25.19 1.30 -2.17
C LYS A 304 24.98 -0.17 -2.48
N GLU A 305 24.81 -0.99 -1.45
CA GLU A 305 24.40 -2.39 -1.62
C GLU A 305 22.90 -2.55 -1.91
N LYS A 306 22.09 -1.56 -1.52
CA LYS A 306 20.63 -1.52 -1.74
C LYS A 306 20.20 -0.12 -2.18
N LEU A 307 19.30 -0.06 -3.15
CA LEU A 307 18.70 1.17 -3.67
C LEU A 307 17.18 0.98 -3.82
N THR A 308 16.39 1.88 -3.24
CA THR A 308 14.94 1.91 -3.44
C THR A 308 14.58 3.14 -4.25
N LEU A 309 13.80 2.96 -5.33
CA LEU A 309 13.33 4.01 -6.23
C LEU A 309 11.82 3.96 -6.34
N LYS A 310 11.19 5.12 -6.58
CA LYS A 310 9.84 5.18 -7.13
C LYS A 310 9.87 4.96 -8.64
N THR A 311 8.74 4.58 -9.22
CA THR A 311 8.59 4.57 -10.68
C THR A 311 8.93 5.94 -11.27
N ASN A 312 9.79 5.98 -12.28
CA ASN A 312 10.40 7.15 -12.92
C ASN A 312 11.39 7.96 -12.08
N GLU A 313 11.68 7.56 -10.85
CA GLU A 313 12.76 8.13 -10.05
C GLU A 313 14.11 7.62 -10.55
N SER A 314 15.14 8.44 -10.41
CA SER A 314 16.51 8.09 -10.75
C SER A 314 17.44 8.35 -9.58
N ALA A 315 18.45 7.50 -9.43
CA ALA A 315 19.57 7.70 -8.52
C ALA A 315 20.84 7.10 -9.13
N THR A 316 21.99 7.49 -8.64
CA THR A 316 23.28 6.95 -9.12
C THR A 316 23.82 5.94 -8.12
N VAL A 317 24.37 4.84 -8.65
CA VAL A 317 25.26 3.93 -7.94
C VAL A 317 26.66 4.04 -8.52
N THR A 318 27.68 3.88 -7.71
CA THR A 318 29.08 4.03 -8.12
C THR A 318 29.92 2.91 -7.55
N ALA A 319 30.72 2.28 -8.40
CA ALA A 319 31.71 1.31 -7.97
C ALA A 319 32.91 2.02 -7.32
N ILE A 320 33.41 1.45 -6.23
CA ILE A 320 34.59 1.89 -5.51
C ILE A 320 35.65 0.82 -5.72
N ALA A 321 36.70 1.17 -6.46
CA ALA A 321 37.79 0.29 -6.86
C ALA A 321 39.14 1.03 -6.86
N PRO A 322 40.26 0.35 -6.55
CA PRO A 322 41.59 0.89 -6.85
C PRO A 322 41.76 1.04 -8.37
N GLY A 323 42.08 2.23 -8.87
CA GLY A 323 42.31 2.46 -10.32
C GLY A 323 41.04 2.42 -11.18
N SER A 324 39.92 2.98 -10.69
CA SER A 324 38.53 2.87 -11.18
C SER A 324 38.22 3.34 -12.63
N SER A 325 39.19 3.43 -13.54
CA SER A 325 38.94 3.70 -14.95
C SER A 325 38.30 2.49 -15.64
N GLY A 326 37.24 2.73 -16.44
CA GLY A 326 36.65 1.71 -17.31
C GLY A 326 35.60 0.80 -16.69
N VAL A 327 35.09 1.10 -15.48
CA VAL A 327 33.94 0.39 -14.91
C VAL A 327 32.71 0.56 -15.79
N THR A 328 32.01 -0.53 -16.07
CA THR A 328 30.73 -0.54 -16.77
C THR A 328 29.60 -1.03 -15.87
N TYR A 329 28.38 -0.54 -16.09
CA TYR A 329 27.21 -0.92 -15.31
C TYR A 329 26.17 -1.68 -16.16
N LYS A 330 25.57 -2.73 -15.60
CA LYS A 330 24.54 -3.54 -16.26
C LYS A 330 23.38 -3.82 -15.32
N SER A 331 22.15 -3.64 -15.80
CA SER A 331 20.94 -4.09 -15.10
C SER A 331 20.59 -5.50 -15.54
N LEU A 332 20.23 -6.36 -14.59
CA LEU A 332 19.83 -7.74 -14.85
C LEU A 332 18.37 -7.89 -15.30
N ASN A 333 17.57 -6.84 -15.13
CA ASN A 333 16.20 -6.72 -15.62
C ASN A 333 15.86 -5.24 -15.89
N THR A 334 16.00 -4.82 -17.15
CA THR A 334 15.78 -3.44 -17.60
C THR A 334 14.31 -3.01 -17.57
N ASN A 335 13.36 -3.96 -17.59
CA ASN A 335 11.94 -3.65 -17.43
C ASN A 335 11.65 -3.07 -16.03
N ILE A 336 12.38 -3.54 -15.01
CA ILE A 336 12.24 -3.06 -13.63
C ILE A 336 13.07 -1.78 -13.44
N ALA A 337 14.37 -1.83 -13.72
CA ALA A 337 15.23 -0.65 -13.64
C ALA A 337 16.31 -0.68 -14.74
N SER A 338 16.51 0.43 -15.43
CA SER A 338 17.62 0.59 -16.39
C SER A 338 18.79 1.32 -15.73
N VAL A 339 20.00 1.10 -16.25
CA VAL A 339 21.22 1.80 -15.78
C VAL A 339 22.00 2.32 -16.98
N ASN A 340 22.57 3.52 -16.85
CA ASN A 340 23.54 4.03 -17.81
C ASN A 340 24.87 3.26 -17.66
N PRO A 341 25.37 2.59 -18.72
CA PRO A 341 26.56 1.76 -18.61
C PRO A 341 27.85 2.48 -18.22
N ALA A 342 27.96 3.79 -18.46
CA ALA A 342 29.17 4.56 -18.16
C ALA A 342 29.10 5.29 -16.81
N THR A 343 27.91 5.74 -16.41
CA THR A 343 27.76 6.64 -15.24
C THR A 343 27.16 5.96 -14.01
N GLY A 344 26.56 4.78 -14.15
CA GLY A 344 25.84 4.13 -13.05
C GLY A 344 24.54 4.82 -12.66
N ALA A 345 24.03 5.75 -13.49
CA ALA A 345 22.72 6.37 -13.29
C ALA A 345 21.61 5.33 -13.52
N VAL A 346 20.91 4.96 -12.45
CA VAL A 346 19.80 4.00 -12.42
C VAL A 346 18.47 4.74 -12.50
N LYS A 347 17.55 4.28 -13.34
CA LYS A 347 16.16 4.76 -13.43
C LYS A 347 15.18 3.62 -13.13
N GLY A 348 14.24 3.86 -12.22
CA GLY A 348 13.13 2.93 -11.96
C GLY A 348 12.09 3.00 -13.07
N ASN A 349 11.81 1.87 -13.74
CA ASN A 349 10.92 1.80 -14.89
C ASN A 349 9.55 1.18 -14.53
N GLN A 350 9.56 0.04 -13.83
CA GLN A 350 8.35 -0.66 -13.40
C GLN A 350 8.53 -1.24 -12.01
N GLN A 351 7.42 -1.41 -11.27
CA GLN A 351 7.43 -2.04 -9.97
C GLN A 351 8.09 -3.43 -10.03
N GLY A 352 9.00 -3.69 -9.11
CA GLY A 352 9.67 -4.98 -8.99
C GLY A 352 11.05 -4.86 -8.34
N ASP A 353 11.77 -5.98 -8.27
CA ASP A 353 13.12 -6.07 -7.74
C ASP A 353 14.09 -6.56 -8.83
N THR A 354 15.27 -5.97 -8.89
CA THR A 354 16.35 -6.34 -9.83
C THR A 354 17.71 -6.06 -9.20
N VAL A 355 18.79 -6.39 -9.90
CA VAL A 355 20.15 -6.10 -9.48
C VAL A 355 20.86 -5.31 -10.57
N VAL A 356 21.61 -4.28 -10.15
CA VAL A 356 22.57 -3.57 -10.99
C VAL A 356 23.96 -4.04 -10.62
N ALA A 357 24.72 -4.49 -11.62
CA ALA A 357 26.10 -4.88 -11.48
C ALA A 357 27.05 -3.80 -12.00
N ALA A 358 28.20 -3.66 -11.37
CA ALA A 358 29.36 -2.93 -11.87
C ALA A 358 30.45 -3.94 -12.21
N VAL A 359 31.11 -3.77 -13.37
CA VAL A 359 32.11 -4.70 -13.88
C VAL A 359 33.33 -3.91 -14.38
N THR A 360 34.52 -4.24 -13.91
CA THR A 360 35.79 -3.68 -14.42
C THR A 360 36.24 -4.40 -15.69
N PRO A 361 37.13 -3.80 -16.51
CA PRO A 361 37.64 -4.43 -17.72
C PRO A 361 38.36 -5.77 -17.47
N ASP A 362 38.99 -5.93 -16.30
CA ASP A 362 39.66 -7.17 -15.91
C ASP A 362 38.71 -8.21 -15.27
N GLY A 363 37.44 -7.87 -15.04
CA GLY A 363 36.40 -8.83 -14.65
C GLY A 363 35.98 -8.83 -13.18
N LEU A 364 36.43 -7.88 -12.34
CA LEU A 364 35.91 -7.70 -10.99
C LEU A 364 34.44 -7.24 -11.04
N GLN A 365 33.62 -7.73 -10.12
CA GLN A 365 32.18 -7.45 -10.09
C GLN A 365 31.73 -6.96 -8.70
N ALA A 366 30.78 -6.02 -8.69
CA ALA A 366 30.03 -5.62 -7.50
C ALA A 366 28.55 -5.44 -7.84
N PHE A 367 27.69 -5.50 -6.83
CA PHE A 367 26.24 -5.54 -7.04
C PHE A 367 25.50 -4.59 -6.10
N CYS A 368 24.41 -4.02 -6.62
CA CYS A 368 23.44 -3.23 -5.88
C CYS A 368 22.05 -3.81 -6.16
N SER A 369 21.35 -4.22 -5.10
CA SER A 369 19.95 -4.63 -5.18
C SER A 369 19.06 -3.40 -5.35
N VAL A 370 18.26 -3.38 -6.42
CA VAL A 370 17.37 -2.26 -6.77
C VAL A 370 15.92 -2.68 -6.64
N SER A 371 15.19 -1.97 -5.79
CA SER A 371 13.75 -2.12 -5.59
C SER A 371 13.00 -0.92 -6.12
N VAL A 372 12.14 -1.14 -7.12
CA VAL A 372 11.27 -0.09 -7.67
C VAL A 372 9.86 -0.27 -7.12
N ARG A 373 9.29 0.82 -6.59
CA ARG A 373 8.03 0.84 -5.85
C ARG A 373 7.06 1.88 -6.42
N THR A 374 5.76 1.59 -6.42
CA THR A 374 4.69 2.52 -6.76
C THR A 374 4.25 3.25 -5.50
N PRO A 375 4.52 4.57 -5.37
CA PRO A 375 4.11 5.32 -4.20
C PRO A 375 2.59 5.39 -4.09
N LEU A 376 2.08 5.41 -2.86
CA LEU A 376 0.67 5.65 -2.61
C LEU A 376 0.25 6.98 -3.24
N SER A 377 -0.80 6.94 -4.06
CA SER A 377 -1.37 8.14 -4.68
C SER A 377 -2.84 7.97 -5.04
N PHE A 378 -3.55 9.09 -5.14
CA PHE A 378 -4.90 9.13 -5.71
C PHE A 378 -4.87 9.88 -7.04
N SER A 379 -5.75 9.49 -7.95
CA SER A 379 -5.88 10.15 -9.26
C SER A 379 -6.35 11.60 -9.15
N ARG A 380 -7.00 11.97 -8.04
CA ARG A 380 -7.48 13.34 -7.76
C ARG A 380 -7.19 13.73 -6.31
N GLN A 381 -6.97 15.03 -6.12
CA GLN A 381 -6.78 15.62 -4.79
C GLN A 381 -8.09 15.81 -4.03
N TRP A 382 -9.24 15.76 -4.71
CA TRP A 382 -10.56 15.92 -4.08
C TRP A 382 -11.69 15.24 -4.85
N TYR A 383 -12.78 14.95 -4.12
CA TYR A 383 -14.01 14.33 -4.61
C TYR A 383 -15.25 14.97 -3.98
N LEU A 384 -16.40 14.85 -4.67
CA LEU A 384 -17.70 15.31 -4.19
C LEU A 384 -18.63 14.10 -4.00
N ALA A 385 -19.32 14.03 -2.87
CA ALA A 385 -20.32 13.01 -2.58
C ALA A 385 -21.60 13.64 -2.00
N GLY A 386 -22.74 12.98 -2.22
CA GLY A 386 -23.96 13.31 -1.48
C GLY A 386 -23.96 12.71 -0.08
N GLN A 387 -24.88 13.19 0.75
CA GLN A 387 -25.13 12.58 2.05
C GLN A 387 -25.74 11.17 1.89
N GLY A 388 -25.27 10.19 2.67
CA GLY A 388 -25.79 8.82 2.70
C GLY A 388 -25.17 7.84 1.70
N TYR A 389 -24.25 8.28 0.83
CA TYR A 389 -23.54 7.37 -0.08
C TYR A 389 -22.50 6.52 0.67
N LYS A 390 -22.27 5.32 0.12
CA LYS A 390 -21.07 4.52 0.41
C LYS A 390 -20.17 4.53 -0.80
N ILE A 391 -18.93 4.98 -0.64
CA ILE A 391 -17.97 5.13 -1.73
C ILE A 391 -16.65 4.45 -1.37
N GLN A 392 -15.97 3.89 -2.36
CA GLN A 392 -14.62 3.36 -2.19
C GLN A 392 -13.74 3.94 -3.30
N ILE A 393 -12.74 4.72 -2.90
CA ILE A 393 -11.76 5.31 -3.83
C ILE A 393 -10.46 4.55 -3.63
N ARG A 394 -10.03 3.80 -4.64
CA ARG A 394 -8.80 3.01 -4.56
C ARG A 394 -7.58 3.87 -4.89
N PRO A 395 -6.51 3.80 -4.09
CA PRO A 395 -5.25 4.44 -4.42
C PRO A 395 -4.51 3.61 -5.47
N SER A 396 -3.61 4.26 -6.20
CA SER A 396 -2.47 3.56 -6.80
C SER A 396 -1.50 3.22 -5.68
N ALA A 397 -1.08 1.96 -5.58
CA ALA A 397 -0.23 1.46 -4.51
C ALA A 397 0.47 0.18 -4.98
N ASP A 398 1.64 -0.10 -4.43
CA ASP A 398 2.13 -1.47 -4.38
C ASP A 398 1.21 -2.30 -3.47
N SER A 399 1.12 -3.62 -3.70
CA SER A 399 0.43 -4.51 -2.76
C SER A 399 1.03 -4.32 -1.36
N GLY A 400 0.20 -3.95 -0.37
CA GLY A 400 0.72 -3.59 0.94
C GLY A 400 -0.32 -3.64 2.06
N ASN A 401 0.17 -3.61 3.30
CA ASN A 401 -0.63 -3.53 4.50
C ASN A 401 -1.19 -2.10 4.68
N LEU A 402 -2.28 -1.78 3.98
CA LEU A 402 -2.85 -0.43 3.96
C LEU A 402 -3.80 -0.18 5.12
N ARG A 403 -3.71 1.00 5.73
CA ARG A 403 -4.64 1.48 6.76
C ARG A 403 -5.24 2.82 6.42
N TRP A 404 -6.55 2.93 6.60
CA TRP A 404 -7.34 4.11 6.25
C TRP A 404 -7.79 4.89 7.48
N SER A 405 -7.90 6.21 7.34
CA SER A 405 -8.40 7.11 8.38
C SER A 405 -9.14 8.30 7.79
N SER A 406 -10.03 8.89 8.58
CA SER A 406 -10.75 10.12 8.23
C SER A 406 -10.46 11.18 9.28
N SER A 407 -10.10 12.39 8.83
CA SER A 407 -9.89 13.54 9.72
C SER A 407 -11.16 13.99 10.46
N ASN A 408 -12.34 13.63 9.96
CA ASN A 408 -13.64 13.98 10.54
C ASN A 408 -14.66 12.88 10.24
N THR A 409 -14.79 11.93 11.18
CA THR A 409 -15.70 10.78 11.10
C THR A 409 -17.19 11.15 11.23
N GLY A 410 -17.50 12.39 11.62
CA GLY A 410 -18.84 12.95 11.61
C GLY A 410 -19.31 13.35 10.22
N VAL A 411 -18.38 13.77 9.35
CA VAL A 411 -18.65 14.05 7.92
C VAL A 411 -18.65 12.75 7.11
N ALA A 412 -17.58 11.96 7.24
CA ALA A 412 -17.47 10.65 6.61
C ALA A 412 -16.57 9.74 7.45
N ALA A 413 -17.04 8.54 7.78
CA ALA A 413 -16.22 7.51 8.39
C ALA A 413 -15.64 6.61 7.31
N VAL A 414 -14.44 6.07 7.53
CA VAL A 414 -13.81 5.14 6.60
C VAL A 414 -13.48 3.86 7.35
N ASP A 415 -13.78 2.72 6.74
CA ASP A 415 -13.35 1.42 7.23
C ASP A 415 -11.82 1.31 7.12
N PRO A 416 -11.10 1.03 8.22
CA PRO A 416 -9.66 1.14 8.27
C PRO A 416 -8.93 0.09 7.43
N ASP A 417 -9.56 -1.03 7.08
CA ASP A 417 -8.95 -2.15 6.35
C ASP A 417 -9.29 -2.11 4.86
N THR A 418 -10.51 -1.70 4.52
CA THR A 418 -11.04 -1.74 3.16
C THR A 418 -11.02 -0.38 2.46
N GLY A 419 -10.96 0.72 3.21
CA GLY A 419 -11.09 2.07 2.64
C GLY A 419 -12.51 2.40 2.17
N LEU A 420 -13.51 1.61 2.56
CA LEU A 420 -14.92 1.90 2.28
C LEU A 420 -15.38 3.08 3.15
N VAL A 421 -15.81 4.16 2.50
CA VAL A 421 -16.24 5.40 3.15
C VAL A 421 -17.76 5.45 3.27
N ASP A 422 -18.24 5.66 4.49
CA ASP A 422 -19.63 5.92 4.82
C ASP A 422 -19.85 7.43 5.01
N VAL A 423 -20.59 8.05 4.08
CA VAL A 423 -20.77 9.50 4.00
C VAL A 423 -21.99 9.94 4.82
N LYS A 424 -21.76 10.66 5.93
CA LYS A 424 -22.76 10.88 6.99
C LYS A 424 -23.40 12.26 6.96
N ALA A 425 -22.60 13.31 6.86
CA ALA A 425 -23.08 14.69 7.03
C ALA A 425 -22.36 15.66 6.09
N SER A 426 -23.03 16.75 5.76
CA SER A 426 -22.45 17.80 4.91
C SER A 426 -21.22 18.44 5.57
N GLY A 427 -20.20 18.71 4.77
CA GLY A 427 -18.93 19.26 5.25
C GLY A 427 -17.73 18.77 4.46
N LYS A 428 -16.55 18.91 5.09
CA LYS A 428 -15.26 18.55 4.52
C LYS A 428 -14.55 17.56 5.44
N THR A 429 -13.97 16.49 4.88
CA THR A 429 -13.01 15.64 5.58
C THR A 429 -11.87 15.28 4.63
N VAL A 430 -10.70 14.98 5.17
CA VAL A 430 -9.58 14.34 4.47
C VAL A 430 -9.60 12.86 4.79
N ILE A 431 -9.59 12.02 3.76
CA ILE A 431 -9.38 10.58 3.87
C ILE A 431 -7.92 10.30 3.56
N THR A 432 -7.24 9.59 4.45
CA THR A 432 -5.82 9.26 4.34
C THR A 432 -5.64 7.76 4.34
N VAL A 433 -4.79 7.26 3.45
CA VAL A 433 -4.29 5.89 3.44
C VAL A 433 -2.79 5.90 3.74
N VAL A 434 -2.34 4.98 4.58
CA VAL A 434 -0.94 4.82 4.98
C VAL A 434 -0.54 3.36 4.76
N ASN A 435 0.63 3.15 4.18
CA ASN A 435 1.26 1.82 4.15
C ASN A 435 1.88 1.54 5.53
N GLN A 436 1.42 0.50 6.23
CA GLN A 436 1.93 0.16 7.55
C GLN A 436 3.36 -0.43 7.50
N ASP A 437 3.75 -0.98 6.36
CA ASP A 437 5.09 -1.53 6.18
C ASP A 437 6.11 -0.40 5.90
N ASN A 438 5.64 0.79 5.50
CA ASN A 438 6.42 2.02 5.36
C ASN A 438 5.53 3.24 5.62
N THR A 439 5.50 3.73 6.86
CA THR A 439 4.58 4.82 7.26
C THR A 439 4.89 6.17 6.62
N ALA A 440 6.05 6.33 5.98
CA ALA A 440 6.35 7.52 5.18
C ALA A 440 5.60 7.51 3.83
N ASP A 441 5.21 6.33 3.33
CA ASP A 441 4.37 6.17 2.16
C ASP A 441 2.89 6.32 2.54
N LYS A 442 2.30 7.44 2.14
CA LYS A 442 0.92 7.80 2.44
C LYS A 442 0.34 8.70 1.35
N ALA A 443 -0.97 8.59 1.17
CA ALA A 443 -1.73 9.45 0.27
C ALA A 443 -3.02 9.92 0.93
N SER A 444 -3.56 11.04 0.46
CA SER A 444 -4.83 11.55 0.94
C SER A 444 -5.61 12.23 -0.17
N TYR A 445 -6.93 12.29 -0.01
CA TYR A 445 -7.78 13.17 -0.79
C TYR A 445 -8.77 13.91 0.12
N THR A 446 -9.22 15.08 -0.34
CA THR A 446 -10.30 15.83 0.31
C THR A 446 -11.65 15.35 -0.18
N LEU A 447 -12.54 14.97 0.73
CA LEU A 447 -13.94 14.66 0.43
C LEU A 447 -14.84 15.83 0.85
N TYR A 448 -15.55 16.39 -0.14
CA TYR A 448 -16.63 17.35 0.09
C TYR A 448 -17.98 16.62 0.07
N VAL A 449 -18.83 16.91 1.05
CA VAL A 449 -20.15 16.30 1.19
C VAL A 449 -21.23 17.36 1.07
N THR A 450 -22.13 17.20 0.09
CA THR A 450 -23.20 18.18 -0.17
C THR A 450 -24.26 18.20 0.94
N CYS A 451 -24.94 19.33 1.09
CA CYS A 451 -26.13 19.40 1.94
C CYS A 451 -27.27 18.56 1.34
N SER A 452 -28.09 17.96 2.20
CA SER A 452 -29.36 17.36 1.79
C SER A 452 -30.33 18.43 1.27
N MET A 453 -31.20 18.03 0.35
CA MET A 453 -32.20 18.92 -0.24
C MET A 453 -33.20 19.39 0.84
N PRO A 454 -33.51 20.71 0.93
CA PRO A 454 -34.52 21.20 1.86
C PRO A 454 -35.91 20.62 1.58
N GLU A 455 -36.61 20.21 2.64
CA GLU A 455 -37.95 19.62 2.56
C GLU A 455 -39.03 20.42 3.31
N GLN A 456 -40.29 20.04 3.10
CA GLN A 456 -41.46 20.54 3.83
C GLN A 456 -41.65 22.06 3.75
N LEU A 457 -41.46 22.62 2.56
CA LEU A 457 -41.64 24.06 2.33
C LEU A 457 -43.10 24.47 2.56
N LYS A 458 -43.28 25.53 3.34
CA LYS A 458 -44.59 26.11 3.68
C LYS A 458 -44.61 27.59 3.32
N THR A 459 -45.60 27.99 2.54
CA THR A 459 -45.92 29.39 2.24
C THR A 459 -47.10 29.86 3.08
N SER A 460 -47.06 31.13 3.45
CA SER A 460 -48.14 31.84 4.14
C SER A 460 -48.11 33.33 3.82
N SER A 461 -49.22 34.03 4.01
CA SER A 461 -49.22 35.48 3.97
C SER A 461 -48.55 36.05 5.22
N ALA A 462 -47.57 36.94 5.07
CA ALA A 462 -47.06 37.69 6.22
C ALA A 462 -48.03 38.85 6.54
N ASN A 463 -48.36 39.05 7.81
CA ASN A 463 -49.22 40.16 8.23
C ASN A 463 -48.56 41.51 7.88
N GLY A 464 -49.09 42.17 6.85
CA GLY A 464 -48.81 43.58 6.54
C GLY A 464 -50.10 44.38 6.68
N SER A 465 -50.06 45.47 7.45
CA SER A 465 -51.15 46.43 7.58
C SER A 465 -50.73 47.77 7.00
N LEU A 466 -50.59 47.90 5.69
CA LEU A 466 -50.37 49.21 5.07
C LEU A 466 -51.06 49.24 3.71
N ALA A 467 -51.76 50.34 3.47
CA ALA A 467 -52.60 50.55 2.31
C ALA A 467 -51.77 50.72 1.03
N GLU A 468 -52.35 50.31 -0.11
CA GLU A 468 -51.89 50.69 -1.45
C GLU A 468 -50.39 50.41 -1.73
N THR A 469 -49.91 49.22 -1.37
CA THR A 469 -48.61 48.72 -1.84
C THR A 469 -48.79 47.95 -3.15
N GLU A 470 -47.92 48.17 -4.15
CA GLU A 470 -47.85 47.32 -5.36
C GLU A 470 -47.34 45.90 -5.07
N PHE A 471 -46.73 45.73 -3.89
CA PHE A 471 -46.10 44.50 -3.43
C PHE A 471 -46.77 43.96 -2.17
N GLY A 472 -46.86 42.64 -2.10
CA GLY A 472 -47.27 41.89 -0.92
C GLY A 472 -46.09 41.19 -0.24
N ASN A 473 -46.36 40.55 0.90
CA ASN A 473 -45.37 39.79 1.66
C ASN A 473 -45.73 38.29 1.66
N ILE A 474 -44.96 37.48 0.94
CA ILE A 474 -45.08 36.02 0.98
C ILE A 474 -44.01 35.49 1.93
N LYS A 475 -44.42 34.87 3.05
CA LYS A 475 -43.51 34.19 3.97
C LYS A 475 -43.32 32.74 3.55
N ILE A 476 -42.08 32.33 3.38
CA ILE A 476 -41.65 30.96 3.10
C ILE A 476 -40.92 30.43 4.34
N ALA A 477 -41.21 29.21 4.76
CA ALA A 477 -40.52 28.51 5.86
C ALA A 477 -40.25 27.05 5.46
N TRP A 478 -39.20 26.45 6.01
CA TRP A 478 -38.75 25.09 5.70
C TRP A 478 -38.14 24.41 6.94
N ASN A 479 -37.92 23.11 6.85
CA ASN A 479 -37.24 22.35 7.92
C ASN A 479 -35.74 22.66 7.95
N ALA A 480 -35.11 22.46 9.11
CA ALA A 480 -33.66 22.59 9.22
C ALA A 480 -32.96 21.52 8.37
N VAL A 481 -31.98 21.91 7.57
CA VAL A 481 -31.06 20.97 6.90
C VAL A 481 -29.80 20.83 7.75
N PRO A 482 -29.45 19.61 8.21
CA PRO A 482 -28.22 19.38 8.98
C PRO A 482 -26.96 19.88 8.26
N GLY A 483 -26.16 20.67 8.97
CA GLY A 483 -24.92 21.26 8.46
C GLY A 483 -25.09 22.46 7.52
N ALA A 484 -26.31 22.90 7.22
CA ALA A 484 -26.54 24.12 6.44
C ALA A 484 -26.27 25.38 7.29
N SER A 485 -25.40 26.26 6.79
CA SER A 485 -25.10 27.56 7.40
C SER A 485 -25.95 28.70 6.82
N SER A 486 -26.50 28.50 5.62
CA SER A 486 -27.40 29.45 4.98
C SER A 486 -28.31 28.75 3.95
N TYR A 487 -29.31 29.48 3.46
CA TYR A 487 -30.23 29.03 2.44
C TYR A 487 -30.35 30.06 1.34
N GLY A 488 -30.27 29.62 0.08
CA GLY A 488 -30.61 30.43 -1.10
C GLY A 488 -32.09 30.32 -1.40
N ILE A 489 -32.78 31.46 -1.57
CA ILE A 489 -34.20 31.53 -1.88
C ILE A 489 -34.35 31.87 -3.35
N TYR A 490 -34.99 30.97 -4.10
CA TYR A 490 -35.19 31.13 -5.52
C TYR A 490 -36.67 31.27 -5.84
N ARG A 491 -37.00 32.11 -6.83
CA ARG A 491 -38.39 32.41 -7.22
C ARG A 491 -38.57 32.31 -8.73
N SER A 492 -39.74 31.82 -9.16
CA SER A 492 -40.21 31.87 -10.53
C SER A 492 -41.69 32.27 -10.60
N THR A 493 -42.14 32.80 -11.74
CA THR A 493 -43.57 33.01 -12.04
C THR A 493 -44.22 31.78 -12.69
N THR A 494 -43.42 30.77 -13.06
CA THR A 494 -43.87 29.52 -13.66
C THR A 494 -43.44 28.33 -12.81
N LYS A 495 -44.23 27.26 -12.79
CA LYS A 495 -44.00 26.10 -11.91
C LYS A 495 -42.67 25.40 -12.23
N ASN A 496 -42.40 25.22 -13.52
CA ASN A 496 -41.28 24.45 -14.06
C ASN A 496 -40.27 25.31 -14.85
N GLY A 497 -40.42 26.64 -14.85
CA GLY A 497 -39.48 27.51 -15.57
C GLY A 497 -38.23 27.84 -14.77
N PRO A 498 -37.38 28.74 -15.27
CA PRO A 498 -36.17 29.13 -14.58
C PRO A 498 -36.49 29.81 -13.25
N TYR A 499 -35.67 29.53 -12.25
CA TYR A 499 -35.78 30.10 -10.91
C TYR A 499 -34.59 31.04 -10.69
N SER A 500 -34.86 32.28 -10.28
CA SER A 500 -33.82 33.27 -9.98
C SER A 500 -33.62 33.41 -8.48
N LEU A 501 -32.37 33.56 -8.03
CA LEU A 501 -32.05 33.86 -6.64
C LEU A 501 -32.60 35.25 -6.28
N ILE A 502 -33.43 35.33 -5.23
CA ILE A 502 -34.03 36.58 -4.76
C ILE A 502 -33.53 37.01 -3.38
N GLY A 503 -32.67 36.19 -2.75
CA GLY A 503 -32.08 36.49 -1.46
C GLY A 503 -31.53 35.25 -0.77
N THR A 504 -30.85 35.47 0.35
CA THR A 504 -30.34 34.40 1.22
C THR A 504 -30.90 34.56 2.64
N SER A 505 -30.93 33.48 3.41
CA SER A 505 -31.34 33.52 4.82
C SER A 505 -30.50 32.57 5.65
N LYS A 506 -30.03 33.03 6.82
CA LYS A 506 -29.47 32.18 7.88
C LYS A 506 -30.55 31.56 8.77
N LYS A 507 -31.80 32.02 8.62
CA LYS A 507 -32.97 31.52 9.36
C LYS A 507 -33.73 30.52 8.49
N ARG A 508 -34.55 29.68 9.12
CA ARG A 508 -35.44 28.69 8.47
C ARG A 508 -36.70 29.31 7.84
N ASN A 509 -36.65 30.61 7.54
CA ASN A 509 -37.72 31.34 6.90
C ASN A 509 -37.19 32.58 6.15
N TYR A 510 -37.99 33.04 5.21
CA TYR A 510 -37.77 34.24 4.41
C TYR A 510 -39.10 34.94 4.11
N VAL A 511 -39.10 36.27 4.04
CA VAL A 511 -40.27 37.06 3.63
C VAL A 511 -39.94 37.76 2.34
N ASP A 512 -40.55 37.31 1.24
CA ASP A 512 -40.47 38.00 -0.04
C ASP A 512 -41.37 39.23 -0.02
N LYS A 513 -40.75 40.40 0.20
CA LYS A 513 -41.40 41.72 0.20
C LYS A 513 -41.56 42.32 -1.21
N THR A 514 -41.02 41.65 -2.23
CA THR A 514 -41.00 42.13 -3.63
C THR A 514 -42.04 41.43 -4.50
N ALA A 515 -42.84 40.52 -3.91
CA ALA A 515 -43.86 39.78 -4.63
C ALA A 515 -45.01 40.71 -5.06
N LYS A 516 -45.22 40.88 -6.37
CA LYS A 516 -46.32 41.72 -6.89
C LYS A 516 -47.68 41.17 -6.47
N VAL A 517 -48.60 42.07 -6.09
CA VAL A 517 -49.96 41.68 -5.75
C VAL A 517 -50.67 41.05 -6.97
N ASN A 518 -51.55 40.09 -6.71
CA ASN A 518 -52.25 39.28 -7.71
C ASN A 518 -51.30 38.49 -8.64
N THR A 519 -50.05 38.19 -8.28
CA THR A 519 -49.16 37.33 -9.07
C THR A 519 -48.85 36.03 -8.33
N TYR A 520 -48.91 34.89 -9.03
CA TYR A 520 -48.47 33.61 -8.47
C TYR A 520 -46.95 33.53 -8.56
N TYR A 521 -46.32 33.13 -7.47
CA TYR A 521 -44.91 32.83 -7.42
C TYR A 521 -44.69 31.42 -6.91
N PHE A 522 -43.69 30.78 -7.48
CA PHE A 522 -43.17 29.48 -7.06
C PHE A 522 -41.81 29.70 -6.44
N TYR A 523 -41.57 29.08 -5.28
CA TYR A 523 -40.34 29.21 -4.54
C TYR A 523 -39.65 27.85 -4.39
N LYS A 524 -38.33 27.86 -4.54
CA LYS A 524 -37.44 26.73 -4.23
C LYS A 524 -36.32 27.21 -3.32
N ILE A 525 -35.77 26.30 -2.53
CA ILE A 525 -34.71 26.58 -1.56
C ILE A 525 -33.55 25.64 -1.83
N ALA A 526 -32.31 26.16 -1.79
CA ALA A 526 -31.10 25.36 -1.68
C ALA A 526 -30.47 25.61 -0.31
N ALA A 527 -29.99 24.55 0.33
CA ALA A 527 -29.15 24.63 1.53
C ALA A 527 -27.70 24.79 1.13
N ASN A 528 -26.99 25.68 1.81
CA ASN A 528 -25.57 25.93 1.60
C ASN A 528 -24.82 25.71 2.93
N ASN A 529 -23.65 25.10 2.86
CA ASN A 529 -22.67 25.10 3.94
C ASN A 529 -21.66 26.26 3.71
N ALA A 530 -20.79 26.54 4.68
CA ALA A 530 -19.70 27.49 4.56
C ALA A 530 -18.62 27.08 3.52
N HIS A 531 -18.64 25.84 3.04
CA HIS A 531 -17.73 25.33 2.02
C HIS A 531 -18.36 25.45 0.63
N GLU A 532 -17.61 26.01 -0.33
CA GLU A 532 -18.07 26.39 -1.68
C GLU A 532 -18.75 25.27 -2.46
N TYR A 533 -18.32 24.02 -2.25
CA TYR A 533 -18.83 22.84 -2.98
C TYR A 533 -19.95 22.08 -2.25
N CYS A 534 -20.37 22.56 -1.08
CA CYS A 534 -21.29 21.83 -0.19
C CYS A 534 -22.72 22.40 -0.26
N THR A 535 -23.24 22.63 -1.47
CA THR A 535 -24.60 23.12 -1.72
C THR A 535 -25.54 21.98 -2.10
N SER A 536 -26.79 22.02 -1.65
CA SER A 536 -27.81 21.06 -2.05
C SER A 536 -28.36 21.35 -3.45
N SER A 537 -29.02 20.37 -4.05
CA SER A 537 -29.97 20.63 -5.14
C SER A 537 -31.12 21.52 -4.67
N LEU A 538 -31.81 22.19 -5.62
CA LEU A 538 -33.01 22.97 -5.32
C LEU A 538 -34.15 22.07 -4.87
N SER A 539 -34.85 22.47 -3.80
CA SER A 539 -36.02 21.78 -3.26
C SER A 539 -37.16 21.61 -4.28
N MET A 540 -38.14 20.78 -3.91
CA MET A 540 -39.47 20.84 -4.52
C MET A 540 -40.08 22.24 -4.35
N ASN A 541 -40.89 22.68 -5.33
CA ASN A 541 -41.45 24.03 -5.31
C ASN A 541 -42.65 24.15 -4.37
N THR A 542 -42.84 25.35 -3.81
CA THR A 542 -44.06 25.75 -3.10
C THR A 542 -44.62 27.02 -3.72
N ARG A 543 -45.95 27.18 -3.72
CA ARG A 543 -46.61 28.32 -4.37
C ARG A 543 -47.15 29.31 -3.34
N GLY A 544 -47.06 30.60 -3.66
CA GLY A 544 -47.63 31.67 -2.85
C GLY A 544 -48.29 32.74 -3.71
N ILE A 545 -49.20 33.50 -3.09
CA ILE A 545 -49.82 34.68 -3.68
C ILE A 545 -50.16 35.70 -2.59
N THR A 546 -50.03 36.98 -2.90
CA THR A 546 -50.69 38.06 -2.15
C THR A 546 -51.76 38.69 -3.02
N LEU A 547 -52.97 38.88 -2.50
CA LEU A 547 -54.06 39.50 -3.25
C LEU A 547 -54.11 41.02 -3.04
N LYS A 548 -54.44 41.76 -4.12
CA LYS A 548 -54.70 43.20 -4.05
C LYS A 548 -55.94 43.49 -3.19
N ALA A 549 -55.88 44.57 -2.42
CA ALA A 549 -57.01 45.05 -1.62
C ALA A 549 -58.22 45.36 -2.53
N PRO A 550 -59.44 44.91 -2.19
CA PRO A 550 -60.65 45.28 -2.93
C PRO A 550 -60.93 46.78 -2.83
N ALA A 551 -61.43 47.41 -3.90
CA ALA A 551 -61.93 48.78 -3.80
C ALA A 551 -63.28 48.78 -3.06
N LEU A 552 -63.29 49.20 -1.78
CA LEU A 552 -64.46 49.17 -0.90
C LEU A 552 -65.26 50.47 -0.96
N THR A 553 -66.54 50.37 -1.28
CA THR A 553 -67.54 51.45 -1.15
C THR A 553 -68.55 51.07 -0.08
N VAL A 554 -68.91 52.03 0.78
CA VAL A 554 -69.92 51.83 1.81
C VAL A 554 -71.05 52.83 1.58
N LYS A 555 -72.25 52.32 1.27
CA LYS A 555 -73.47 53.11 1.10
C LYS A 555 -74.41 52.87 2.26
N ARG A 556 -74.90 53.95 2.87
CA ARG A 556 -75.95 53.90 3.88
C ARG A 556 -77.28 53.46 3.25
N LEU A 557 -78.05 52.62 3.96
CA LEU A 557 -79.44 52.29 3.61
C LEU A 557 -80.43 52.88 4.64
N LYS A 558 -81.71 52.97 4.25
CA LYS A 558 -82.82 53.25 5.18
C LYS A 558 -82.86 52.12 6.23
N ASN A 559 -83.21 52.43 7.49
CA ASN A 559 -83.30 51.50 8.64
C ASN A 559 -82.00 51.08 9.36
N GLY A 560 -80.95 51.92 9.37
CA GLY A 560 -79.75 51.65 10.19
C GLY A 560 -78.92 50.48 9.66
N GLN A 561 -78.73 50.42 8.35
CA GLN A 561 -77.91 49.39 7.69
C GLN A 561 -76.85 50.05 6.80
N ALA A 562 -75.72 49.38 6.63
CA ALA A 562 -74.67 49.78 5.70
C ALA A 562 -74.49 48.70 4.62
N LYS A 563 -74.68 49.06 3.35
CA LYS A 563 -74.37 48.22 2.21
C LYS A 563 -72.92 48.45 1.81
N LEU A 564 -72.10 47.43 1.97
CA LEU A 564 -70.73 47.38 1.50
C LEU A 564 -70.75 46.76 0.09
N SER A 565 -70.07 47.40 -0.86
CA SER A 565 -69.86 46.90 -2.22
C SER A 565 -68.38 46.99 -2.57
N TRP A 566 -67.84 46.02 -3.29
CA TRP A 566 -66.44 46.05 -3.72
C TRP A 566 -66.20 45.44 -5.09
N LYS A 567 -65.10 45.81 -5.74
CA LYS A 567 -64.71 45.22 -7.03
C LYS A 567 -64.23 43.78 -6.85
N LYS A 568 -64.65 42.89 -7.77
CA LYS A 568 -64.24 41.48 -7.82
C LYS A 568 -62.71 41.36 -7.99
N ASN A 569 -62.05 40.60 -7.12
CA ASN A 569 -60.69 40.12 -7.37
C ASN A 569 -60.76 38.74 -8.05
N PRO A 570 -60.32 38.59 -9.33
CA PRO A 570 -60.46 37.35 -10.08
C PRO A 570 -59.69 36.16 -9.49
N LYS A 571 -58.64 36.44 -8.69
CA LYS A 571 -57.79 35.43 -8.06
C LYS A 571 -58.21 35.08 -6.63
N ALA A 572 -59.21 35.76 -6.06
CA ALA A 572 -59.72 35.46 -4.72
C ALA A 572 -60.56 34.18 -4.68
N THR A 573 -60.60 33.54 -3.51
CA THR A 573 -61.64 32.59 -3.12
C THR A 573 -62.83 33.33 -2.51
N GLY A 574 -62.57 34.36 -1.70
CA GLY A 574 -63.59 35.18 -1.06
C GLY A 574 -63.00 36.41 -0.39
N TYR A 575 -63.77 37.04 0.49
CA TYR A 575 -63.40 38.27 1.18
C TYR A 575 -63.68 38.16 2.67
N VAL A 576 -62.83 38.80 3.47
CA VAL A 576 -63.05 38.98 4.91
C VAL A 576 -63.32 40.43 5.19
N ILE A 577 -64.47 40.71 5.79
CA ILE A 577 -64.90 42.04 6.19
C ILE A 577 -64.73 42.17 7.70
N TYR A 578 -64.14 43.29 8.10
CA TYR A 578 -63.91 43.68 9.47
C TYR A 578 -64.67 44.96 9.79
N ALA A 579 -65.11 45.11 11.03
CA ALA A 579 -65.66 46.37 11.53
C ALA A 579 -65.09 46.78 12.88
N SER A 580 -65.08 48.09 13.15
CA SER A 580 -64.66 48.69 14.41
C SER A 580 -65.46 49.96 14.71
N SER A 581 -65.59 50.32 15.98
CA SER A 581 -66.02 51.66 16.41
C SER A 581 -64.87 52.69 16.37
N LYS A 582 -63.61 52.23 16.28
CA LYS A 582 -62.41 53.07 16.22
C LYS A 582 -61.86 53.09 14.79
N LYS A 583 -61.41 54.25 14.31
CA LYS A 583 -60.92 54.45 12.93
C LYS A 583 -59.77 53.50 12.55
N ASN A 584 -58.81 53.30 13.44
CA ASN A 584 -57.53 52.64 13.10
C ASN A 584 -57.26 51.33 13.85
N SER A 585 -58.01 51.01 14.89
CA SER A 585 -57.78 49.85 15.77
C SER A 585 -59.09 49.12 16.10
N GLY A 586 -59.01 47.97 16.78
CA GLY A 586 -60.20 47.25 17.28
C GLY A 586 -61.06 46.56 16.21
N PHE A 587 -60.54 46.38 15.00
CA PHE A 587 -61.25 45.71 13.90
C PHE A 587 -61.46 44.22 14.20
N LYS A 588 -62.73 43.80 14.29
CA LYS A 588 -63.13 42.40 14.42
C LYS A 588 -63.75 41.89 13.12
N GLU A 589 -63.50 40.63 12.79
CA GLU A 589 -64.12 39.96 11.64
C GLU A 589 -65.63 39.88 11.86
N ILE A 590 -66.41 40.33 10.88
CA ILE A 590 -67.88 40.31 10.94
C ILE A 590 -68.50 39.42 9.87
N VAL A 591 -67.80 39.16 8.78
CA VAL A 591 -68.22 38.18 7.77
C VAL A 591 -67.03 37.71 6.94
N ARG A 592 -67.08 36.44 6.55
CA ARG A 592 -66.22 35.83 5.54
C ARG A 592 -67.08 35.28 4.41
N THR A 593 -66.89 35.78 3.20
CA THR A 593 -67.57 35.24 2.03
C THR A 593 -66.84 34.01 1.51
N THR A 594 -67.57 33.01 1.01
CA THR A 594 -67.01 31.77 0.45
C THR A 594 -66.83 31.81 -1.08
N SER A 595 -67.25 32.91 -1.71
CA SER A 595 -67.21 33.07 -3.17
C SER A 595 -66.66 34.44 -3.57
N LYS A 596 -65.81 34.44 -4.61
CA LYS A 596 -65.26 35.63 -5.25
C LYS A 596 -66.32 36.51 -5.91
N ASN A 597 -67.48 35.92 -6.25
CA ASN A 597 -68.61 36.59 -6.89
C ASN A 597 -69.52 37.30 -5.87
N LYS A 598 -69.39 37.00 -4.57
CA LYS A 598 -70.09 37.72 -3.51
C LYS A 598 -69.40 39.06 -3.28
N ILE A 599 -69.81 40.07 -4.06
CA ILE A 599 -69.21 41.42 -4.11
C ILE A 599 -69.98 42.48 -3.31
N THR A 600 -70.99 42.06 -2.54
CA THR A 600 -71.74 42.92 -1.64
C THR A 600 -72.02 42.24 -0.30
N TYR A 601 -72.18 43.05 0.75
CA TYR A 601 -72.63 42.62 2.07
C TYR A 601 -73.38 43.75 2.76
N THR A 602 -74.49 43.43 3.42
CA THR A 602 -75.27 44.41 4.20
C THR A 602 -75.06 44.17 5.68
N ASP A 603 -74.40 45.09 6.36
CA ASP A 603 -74.31 45.11 7.81
C ASP A 603 -75.62 45.70 8.38
N LYS A 604 -76.42 44.84 9.02
CA LYS A 604 -77.71 45.20 9.63
C LYS A 604 -77.58 45.72 11.08
N SER A 605 -76.36 45.79 11.62
CA SER A 605 -76.11 46.09 13.04
C SER A 605 -75.74 47.55 13.34
N LEU A 606 -76.00 48.48 12.40
CA LEU A 606 -75.66 49.90 12.55
C LEU A 606 -76.75 50.66 13.33
N LYS A 607 -76.61 50.74 14.67
CA LYS A 607 -77.55 51.48 15.54
C LYS A 607 -77.51 52.99 15.25
N LYS A 608 -78.66 53.68 15.37
CA LYS A 608 -78.80 55.15 15.27
C LYS A 608 -77.72 55.86 16.10
N LYS A 609 -77.10 56.90 15.52
CA LYS A 609 -76.04 57.74 16.13
C LYS A 609 -74.68 57.05 16.40
N LYS A 610 -74.40 55.85 15.88
CA LYS A 610 -73.06 55.22 16.01
C LYS A 610 -72.26 55.28 14.70
N ILE A 611 -70.98 55.67 14.82
CA ILE A 611 -70.00 55.57 13.73
C ILE A 611 -69.46 54.15 13.67
N ARG A 612 -69.32 53.61 12.45
CA ARG A 612 -68.67 52.32 12.21
C ARG A 612 -67.66 52.43 11.08
N TYR A 613 -66.49 51.84 11.29
CA TYR A 613 -65.42 51.78 10.31
C TYR A 613 -65.30 50.36 9.78
N TYR A 614 -65.20 50.22 8.46
CA TYR A 614 -65.06 48.92 7.80
C TYR A 614 -63.71 48.77 7.11
N ARG A 615 -63.14 47.57 7.16
CA ARG A 615 -62.00 47.15 6.34
C ARG A 615 -62.34 45.86 5.64
N ILE A 616 -61.85 45.68 4.43
CA ILE A 616 -62.00 44.42 3.69
C ILE A 616 -60.63 43.94 3.20
N ARG A 617 -60.47 42.62 3.09
CA ARG A 617 -59.38 42.01 2.32
C ARG A 617 -59.90 40.83 1.53
N ALA A 618 -59.33 40.58 0.36
CA ALA A 618 -59.53 39.33 -0.34
C ALA A 618 -58.71 38.22 0.33
N TYR A 619 -59.14 36.97 0.21
CA TYR A 619 -58.33 35.81 0.56
C TYR A 619 -58.39 34.74 -0.55
N LYS A 620 -57.35 33.91 -0.63
CA LYS A 620 -57.24 32.78 -1.55
C LYS A 620 -56.93 31.52 -0.75
N VAL A 621 -57.62 30.43 -1.04
CA VAL A 621 -57.23 29.10 -0.58
C VAL A 621 -56.33 28.47 -1.64
N LEU A 622 -55.10 28.12 -1.26
CA LEU A 622 -54.17 27.31 -2.06
C LEU A 622 -53.72 26.13 -1.21
N ASP A 623 -53.85 24.92 -1.74
CA ASP A 623 -53.26 23.71 -1.14
C ASP A 623 -53.65 23.58 0.35
N GLY A 624 -54.94 23.83 0.65
CA GLY A 624 -55.50 23.80 2.01
C GLY A 624 -55.22 25.01 2.91
N LYS A 625 -54.41 26.00 2.46
CA LYS A 625 -54.00 27.17 3.26
C LYS A 625 -54.63 28.47 2.78
N ILE A 626 -54.96 29.36 3.73
CA ILE A 626 -55.52 30.68 3.45
C ILE A 626 -54.41 31.72 3.29
N PHE A 627 -54.33 32.29 2.09
CA PHE A 627 -53.51 33.44 1.76
C PHE A 627 -54.36 34.71 1.82
N TYR A 628 -54.05 35.59 2.74
CA TYR A 628 -54.73 36.87 2.87
C TYR A 628 -54.07 37.94 1.99
N GLY A 629 -54.92 38.71 1.31
CA GLY A 629 -54.52 39.92 0.63
C GLY A 629 -54.32 41.10 1.57
N VAL A 630 -53.88 42.20 0.96
CA VAL A 630 -53.73 43.50 1.63
C VAL A 630 -55.11 43.99 2.11
N ARG A 631 -55.16 44.53 3.33
CA ARG A 631 -56.38 45.15 3.88
C ARG A 631 -56.57 46.54 3.27
N THR A 632 -57.82 46.92 3.03
CA THR A 632 -58.14 48.32 2.67
C THR A 632 -57.87 49.28 3.82
N LYS A 633 -57.74 50.58 3.48
CA LYS A 633 -57.96 51.67 4.44
C LYS A 633 -59.38 51.52 5.04
N SER A 634 -59.58 52.06 6.25
CA SER A 634 -60.89 52.06 6.90
C SER A 634 -61.86 53.02 6.21
N VAL A 635 -63.06 52.57 5.87
CA VAL A 635 -64.13 53.42 5.32
C VAL A 635 -65.19 53.66 6.40
N LYS A 636 -65.56 54.93 6.63
CA LYS A 636 -66.55 55.35 7.64
C LYS A 636 -67.98 55.14 7.13
N ALA A 637 -68.87 54.65 7.98
CA ALA A 637 -70.31 54.79 7.85
C ALA A 637 -70.88 55.50 9.09
N GLU A 638 -71.67 56.55 8.88
CA GLU A 638 -72.29 57.35 9.92
C GLU A 638 -73.75 57.64 9.58
N LEU A 639 -74.61 57.64 10.60
CA LEU A 639 -76.00 58.05 10.48
C LEU A 639 -76.08 59.56 10.71
N LEU A 640 -76.12 60.34 9.62
CA LEU A 640 -76.50 61.76 9.68
C LEU A 640 -77.99 61.88 10.01
N LYS A 641 -78.33 62.94 10.74
CA LYS A 641 -79.56 63.19 11.50
C LYS A 641 -80.83 62.68 10.82
#